data_AF-A0A534L9Z5-F1
#
_entry.id   AF-A0A534L9Z5-F1
#
_cell.length_a   1.000
_cell.length_b   1.000
_cell.length_c   1.000
_cell.angle_alpha   90.00
_cell.angle_beta   90.00
_cell.angle_gamma   90.00
#
_symmetry.space_group_name_H-M   'P 1'
#
loop_
_entity.id
_entity.type
_entity.pdbx_description
1 polymer ?
#
loop_
_entity_poly.entity_id
_entity_poly.type
_entity_poly.pdbx_seq_one_letter_code
_entity_poly.pdbx_strand_id
1 'polypeptide(L)'
;MTLIPHSRATRIRRALDVASKRSGSPFLVLALLLTGILVAGSFAILSEGPLVHNPPTTSSASASATGRVATLWPFSRDSIWNLPIGANAVYVPGNIKKPTAYGMTTDVDVLILTPTAPVTSVWKNNDAWSGGSRCTAEGGVLFAAPIPADFVVPGAGSGNPDGTTPNYATAILAADGHTLIQGQPMARCTSGGTATIWWYQEKEDLFGTGNSGAHGGSMLSSLGGVIRLGELVPGGMIRHALKVNLLGADNYYSGSGGYRWPATTADGCAPGCYGGSVPALRMGSLLALPPSVDVNAMGLETEPAKILAHAFQDYGAYTVDDAAWSVYAVATEYSPSGKVDDEFGAAWGFPISPASRNVPWARDMDRIFGDLAVVDNWNAASWQAVSASNGTEGAGSGAPRVSWAPDFGPDSVPPVATASLSGSPGSANWFVSPVDVTLTATDDSSGVASIHYRSDGGTWQLYSNPVTVTGDGSHTIDYYATDLAGNNETARTSTFQIDTVGPVSSAQVSGTLANDGSYLSSVSVTLTSSDVTSGVQSEQYRVDGGPWRTYSAPFTVRGNGTHLVDYFATDVAGNTEVVRGQSIWITGDLHPLPVSTLTSTGTAGAAGWYVSPVTVTITATSGSGSAVSIAYRLDGNAWATYANPIVVLDGRHVLEYLATDAQGYSEASKSAAINVDSTPPSLVANSPIDPLAPEGLVSWSGSDSGSGISRYEVAIDGSAFVSVGLQTTLTRTWTEGTHVVAVRAYDAAGNVKSSVIQFSVASNPTPAGPPVSPPSAPPGIPEIIVGLVMLAVSMWFRPRVVTRRPAPRV
;
A
#
# COMPACT_ATOMS: atom_id res chain seq x y z
N MET A 1 5.82 -34.14 33.13
CA MET A 1 5.20 -35.03 32.12
C MET A 1 5.37 -34.34 30.78
N THR A 2 6.16 -34.83 29.81
CA THR A 2 5.98 -36.04 28.94
C THR A 2 4.79 -35.88 27.99
N LEU A 3 4.90 -36.02 26.65
CA LEU A 3 6.03 -36.51 25.82
C LEU A 3 6.00 -35.90 24.38
N ILE A 4 7.00 -36.25 23.55
CA ILE A 4 7.29 -35.81 22.16
C ILE A 4 7.25 -37.06 21.21
N PRO A 5 7.71 -37.13 19.91
CA PRO A 5 8.28 -36.14 18.94
C PRO A 5 7.86 -36.31 17.43
N HIS A 6 8.58 -35.59 16.53
CA HIS A 6 8.90 -35.87 15.09
C HIS A 6 8.05 -35.16 14.00
N SER A 7 8.59 -34.66 12.87
CA SER A 7 9.96 -34.36 12.34
C SER A 7 9.83 -33.50 11.04
N ARG A 8 10.81 -32.92 10.30
CA ARG A 8 12.29 -33.02 10.08
C ARG A 8 12.88 -31.59 9.81
N ALA A 9 14.16 -31.27 10.06
CA ALA A 9 15.35 -31.24 9.15
C ALA A 9 15.09 -30.75 7.69
N THR A 10 15.90 -29.88 7.04
CA THR A 10 17.40 -29.75 7.00
C THR A 10 17.76 -28.31 6.48
N ARG A 11 18.54 -27.40 7.10
CA ARG A 11 19.99 -27.31 7.50
C ARG A 11 21.02 -27.08 6.36
N ILE A 12 21.65 -25.89 6.30
CA ILE A 12 23.07 -25.55 5.87
C ILE A 12 23.21 -23.99 5.92
N ARG A 13 24.11 -23.36 6.71
CA ARG A 13 25.55 -22.99 6.49
C ARG A 13 25.78 -22.09 5.24
N ARG A 14 26.64 -21.05 5.20
CA ARG A 14 27.62 -20.36 6.11
C ARG A 14 27.78 -18.91 5.55
N ALA A 15 27.79 -17.83 6.32
CA ALA A 15 28.89 -17.25 7.14
C ALA A 15 30.01 -16.49 6.37
N LEU A 16 30.58 -15.46 7.03
CA LEU A 16 31.77 -14.64 6.71
C LEU A 16 31.61 -13.34 5.91
N ASP A 17 31.24 -12.27 6.63
CA ASP A 17 31.91 -10.97 6.50
C ASP A 17 33.36 -11.05 7.01
N VAL A 18 34.30 -10.33 6.38
CA VAL A 18 35.63 -10.00 6.93
C VAL A 18 36.05 -8.61 6.48
N ALA A 19 36.44 -7.75 7.44
CA ALA A 19 36.72 -6.33 7.22
C ALA A 19 38.22 -5.96 7.06
N SER A 20 38.47 -4.74 6.58
CA SER A 20 39.66 -3.92 6.88
C SER A 20 39.20 -2.66 7.65
N LYS A 21 39.70 -2.35 8.86
CA LYS A 21 41.06 -1.85 9.24
C LYS A 21 41.31 -0.43 8.69
N ARG A 22 41.83 0.55 9.46
CA ARG A 22 42.53 0.48 10.77
C ARG A 22 42.68 1.86 11.48
N SER A 23 43.27 1.83 12.69
CA SER A 23 43.82 2.91 13.54
C SER A 23 42.85 3.55 14.56
N GLY A 24 43.26 3.85 15.81
CA GLY A 24 44.54 3.54 16.49
C GLY A 24 44.48 3.71 18.02
N SER A 25 45.18 2.85 18.77
CA SER A 25 45.32 2.81 20.26
C SER A 25 46.50 3.70 20.74
N PRO A 26 46.96 3.74 22.03
CA PRO A 26 46.61 3.01 23.29
C PRO A 26 46.17 3.97 24.44
N PHE A 27 45.91 3.61 25.71
CA PHE A 27 46.45 2.63 26.70
C PHE A 27 45.30 2.05 27.60
N LEU A 28 45.32 0.78 28.05
CA LEU A 28 45.84 0.25 29.36
C LEU A 28 45.12 0.87 30.60
N VAL A 29 44.58 0.17 31.61
CA VAL A 29 44.90 -1.12 32.30
C VAL A 29 43.62 -1.81 32.90
N LEU A 30 43.72 -3.13 33.20
CA LEU A 30 43.04 -4.03 34.19
C LEU A 30 42.23 -3.39 35.38
N ALA A 31 41.32 -4.06 36.13
CA ALA A 31 40.97 -5.50 36.27
C ALA A 31 39.62 -5.76 37.05
N LEU A 32 38.98 -6.94 36.82
CA LEU A 32 38.13 -7.77 37.73
C LEU A 32 36.91 -7.17 38.52
N LEU A 33 36.10 -7.93 39.28
CA LEU A 33 35.21 -9.10 39.00
C LEU A 33 34.52 -9.60 40.32
N LEU A 34 33.33 -10.25 40.24
CA LEU A 34 32.60 -11.01 41.32
C LEU A 34 32.14 -10.19 42.57
N THR A 35 31.12 -10.53 43.39
CA THR A 35 29.80 -11.26 43.28
C THR A 35 28.99 -11.03 44.58
N GLY A 36 27.66 -11.26 44.58
CA GLY A 36 26.84 -11.42 45.81
C GLY A 36 25.39 -11.87 45.52
N ILE A 37 24.84 -12.82 46.29
CA ILE A 37 23.53 -13.50 46.06
C ILE A 37 22.88 -13.89 47.42
N LEU A 38 21.54 -14.15 47.44
CA LEU A 38 20.68 -14.75 48.51
C LEU A 38 20.14 -13.81 49.62
N VAL A 39 18.97 -14.06 50.27
CA VAL A 39 17.64 -14.64 49.85
C VAL A 39 16.60 -14.48 51.01
N ALA A 40 15.32 -14.77 50.73
CA ALA A 40 14.15 -14.95 51.64
C ALA A 40 13.24 -13.72 51.90
N GLY A 41 11.92 -13.83 52.15
CA GLY A 41 10.99 -14.99 51.96
C GLY A 41 10.23 -15.46 53.23
N SER A 42 8.91 -15.29 53.28
CA SER A 42 7.95 -16.00 54.18
C SER A 42 6.47 -15.74 53.81
N PHE A 43 5.56 -16.59 54.32
CA PHE A 43 4.10 -16.63 54.08
C PHE A 43 3.28 -16.42 55.37
N ALA A 44 1.99 -16.04 55.25
CA ALA A 44 0.94 -16.25 56.28
C ALA A 44 -0.47 -16.23 55.65
N ILE A 45 -1.43 -17.03 56.17
CA ILE A 45 -2.84 -17.17 55.69
C ILE A 45 -3.75 -17.56 56.89
N LEU A 46 -5.09 -17.44 56.75
CA LEU A 46 -6.23 -17.89 57.61
C LEU A 46 -6.63 -16.87 58.73
N SER A 47 -7.89 -16.45 59.00
CA SER A 47 -9.30 -16.95 58.89
C SER A 47 -9.82 -17.68 60.17
N GLU A 48 -11.10 -17.68 60.59
CA GLU A 48 -12.44 -17.38 59.98
C GLU A 48 -13.44 -16.75 61.01
N GLY A 49 -14.69 -16.39 60.60
CA GLY A 49 -15.84 -16.23 61.53
C GLY A 49 -16.90 -15.12 61.25
N PRO A 50 -18.23 -15.28 61.52
CA PRO A 50 -19.27 -14.33 61.09
C PRO A 50 -20.23 -13.74 62.17
N LEU A 51 -21.09 -12.79 61.72
CA LEU A 51 -22.33 -12.22 62.33
C LEU A 51 -22.25 -11.29 63.57
N VAL A 52 -22.80 -10.07 63.43
CA VAL A 52 -23.99 -9.56 64.16
C VAL A 52 -24.42 -8.18 63.58
N HIS A 53 -25.69 -7.81 63.79
CA HIS A 53 -26.40 -6.71 63.13
C HIS A 53 -26.54 -5.45 64.00
N ASN A 54 -26.36 -4.25 63.43
CA ASN A 54 -26.92 -2.98 63.93
C ASN A 54 -26.89 -1.91 62.82
N PRO A 55 -27.69 -0.82 62.91
CA PRO A 55 -28.12 -0.05 61.73
C PRO A 55 -27.16 1.08 61.32
N PRO A 56 -27.07 1.41 60.02
CA PRO A 56 -26.38 2.61 59.55
C PRO A 56 -27.25 3.86 59.80
N THR A 57 -26.72 4.80 60.59
CA THR A 57 -27.20 6.18 60.61
C THR A 57 -26.98 6.84 59.26
N THR A 58 -27.86 7.77 58.88
CA THR A 58 -27.88 8.49 57.59
C THR A 58 -26.50 8.96 57.10
N SER A 59 -25.97 8.29 56.07
CA SER A 59 -25.09 8.90 55.08
C SER A 59 -25.85 9.02 53.77
N SER A 60 -25.65 10.12 53.04
CA SER A 60 -26.22 10.34 51.72
C SER A 60 -25.46 9.49 50.68
N ALA A 61 -25.83 8.21 50.59
CA ALA A 61 -25.36 7.36 49.51
C ALA A 61 -25.82 7.94 48.16
N SER A 62 -24.91 8.02 47.20
CA SER A 62 -25.18 8.45 45.83
C SER A 62 -26.30 7.62 45.21
N ALA A 63 -27.27 8.28 44.56
CA ALA A 63 -28.21 7.60 43.68
C ALA A 63 -27.43 6.81 42.61
N SER A 64 -27.97 5.65 42.22
CA SER A 64 -27.27 4.67 41.38
C SER A 64 -26.82 5.28 40.04
N ALA A 65 -25.57 5.00 39.64
CA ALA A 65 -25.00 5.38 38.35
C ALA A 65 -25.51 4.46 37.23
N THR A 66 -26.84 4.41 37.07
CA THR A 66 -27.56 3.56 36.11
C THR A 66 -28.71 4.38 35.52
N GLY A 67 -28.47 4.97 34.35
CA GLY A 67 -29.53 5.55 33.52
C GLY A 67 -30.47 4.47 32.95
N ARG A 68 -31.42 4.86 32.10
CA ARG A 68 -32.43 3.91 31.59
C ARG A 68 -31.83 2.92 30.59
N VAL A 69 -32.53 1.80 30.40
CA VAL A 69 -32.15 0.72 29.48
C VAL A 69 -32.96 0.84 28.19
N ALA A 70 -32.29 1.04 27.05
CA ALA A 70 -32.97 1.36 25.80
C ALA A 70 -33.90 0.26 25.27
N THR A 71 -33.61 -1.02 25.51
CA THR A 71 -34.53 -2.14 25.16
C THR A 71 -35.78 -2.23 26.05
N LEU A 72 -35.89 -1.41 27.10
CA LEU A 72 -37.09 -1.29 27.94
C LEU A 72 -37.76 0.08 27.79
N TRP A 73 -36.96 1.15 27.69
CA TRP A 73 -37.41 2.53 27.52
C TRP A 73 -36.60 3.20 26.38
N PRO A 74 -36.98 2.97 25.11
CA PRO A 74 -36.19 3.32 23.92
C PRO A 74 -36.20 4.81 23.58
N PHE A 75 -35.41 5.18 22.57
CA PHE A 75 -35.29 6.50 21.94
C PHE A 75 -34.71 7.61 22.83
N SER A 76 -34.16 8.66 22.24
CA SER A 76 -33.60 9.83 22.91
C SER A 76 -34.59 10.46 23.90
N ARG A 77 -34.10 11.17 24.92
CA ARG A 77 -34.99 11.72 25.99
C ARG A 77 -35.86 12.89 25.55
N ASP A 78 -35.54 13.50 24.41
CA ASP A 78 -36.34 14.48 23.68
C ASP A 78 -37.23 13.84 22.59
N SER A 79 -37.21 12.51 22.43
CA SER A 79 -38.09 11.77 21.54
C SER A 79 -39.56 12.14 21.78
N ILE A 80 -40.35 12.15 20.71
CA ILE A 80 -41.81 12.34 20.76
C ILE A 80 -42.51 11.42 21.77
N TRP A 81 -41.94 10.25 22.05
CA TRP A 81 -42.45 9.27 23.03
C TRP A 81 -42.04 9.58 24.47
N ASN A 82 -40.92 10.27 24.68
CA ASN A 82 -40.28 10.43 26.00
C ASN A 82 -40.50 11.82 26.62
N LEU A 83 -41.07 12.75 25.84
CA LEU A 83 -41.45 14.08 26.29
C LEU A 83 -42.75 14.05 27.10
N PRO A 84 -42.74 14.51 28.37
CA PRO A 84 -43.95 14.78 29.12
C PRO A 84 -44.70 15.99 28.55
N ILE A 85 -46.00 16.08 28.80
CA ILE A 85 -46.83 17.24 28.46
C ILE A 85 -46.32 18.51 29.16
N GLY A 86 -46.25 19.62 28.43
CA GLY A 86 -45.82 20.93 28.92
C GLY A 86 -46.97 21.80 29.45
N ALA A 87 -46.68 22.65 30.43
CA ALA A 87 -47.68 23.49 31.10
C ALA A 87 -48.36 24.55 30.20
N ASN A 88 -47.81 24.85 29.01
CA ASN A 88 -48.39 25.77 28.02
C ASN A 88 -49.13 25.03 26.88
N ALA A 89 -49.37 23.73 27.00
CA ALA A 89 -50.11 22.93 26.03
C ALA A 89 -51.51 23.52 25.74
N VAL A 90 -51.84 23.67 24.46
CA VAL A 90 -53.13 24.22 23.99
C VAL A 90 -54.02 23.08 23.54
N TYR A 91 -55.19 22.94 24.19
CA TYR A 91 -56.07 21.79 24.01
C TYR A 91 -57.29 22.08 23.12
N VAL A 92 -57.55 21.18 22.16
CA VAL A 92 -58.81 21.13 21.39
C VAL A 92 -59.54 19.82 21.74
N PRO A 93 -60.77 19.85 22.29
CA PRO A 93 -61.49 18.64 22.69
C PRO A 93 -61.62 17.61 21.56
N GLY A 94 -61.22 16.36 21.80
CA GLY A 94 -61.21 15.32 20.78
C GLY A 94 -62.61 14.89 20.34
N ASN A 95 -63.61 15.00 21.23
CA ASN A 95 -65.00 14.59 20.99
C ASN A 95 -65.12 13.16 20.43
N ILE A 96 -64.25 12.26 20.93
CA ILE A 96 -64.10 10.88 20.48
C ILE A 96 -65.42 10.12 20.67
N LYS A 97 -65.84 9.37 19.65
CA LYS A 97 -67.12 8.63 19.69
C LYS A 97 -67.00 7.43 20.61
N LYS A 98 -68.07 7.17 21.36
CA LYS A 98 -68.18 6.01 22.24
C LYS A 98 -68.32 4.73 21.40
N PRO A 99 -67.43 3.74 21.55
CA PRO A 99 -67.36 2.60 20.66
C PRO A 99 -68.59 1.72 20.78
N THR A 100 -69.07 1.23 19.64
CA THR A 100 -70.31 0.42 19.57
C THR A 100 -70.06 -1.07 19.69
N ALA A 101 -68.85 -1.56 19.33
CA ALA A 101 -68.48 -2.97 19.40
C ALA A 101 -67.88 -3.32 20.78
N TYR A 102 -66.61 -2.96 21.03
CA TYR A 102 -65.87 -3.27 22.27
C TYR A 102 -65.46 -1.99 22.98
N GLY A 103 -65.40 -2.01 24.31
CA GLY A 103 -65.10 -0.82 25.13
C GLY A 103 -63.60 -0.56 25.31
N MET A 104 -62.79 -1.57 24.99
CA MET A 104 -61.33 -1.53 24.89
C MET A 104 -60.90 -2.74 24.07
N THR A 105 -59.89 -2.56 23.23
CA THR A 105 -59.13 -3.64 22.60
C THR A 105 -57.64 -3.27 22.58
N THR A 106 -56.84 -4.17 22.05
CA THR A 106 -55.40 -4.01 21.84
C THR A 106 -55.10 -4.07 20.34
N ASP A 107 -54.08 -3.32 19.90
CA ASP A 107 -53.40 -3.58 18.62
C ASP A 107 -52.00 -4.10 18.96
N VAL A 108 -51.76 -5.37 18.68
CA VAL A 108 -50.60 -6.07 19.23
C VAL A 108 -49.38 -5.80 18.35
N ASP A 109 -48.30 -5.28 18.94
CA ASP A 109 -47.06 -4.98 18.24
C ASP A 109 -45.98 -6.02 18.55
N VAL A 110 -45.23 -6.43 17.52
CA VAL A 110 -44.31 -7.58 17.56
C VAL A 110 -42.88 -7.09 17.77
N LEU A 111 -42.35 -7.29 18.98
CA LEU A 111 -41.11 -6.64 19.43
C LEU A 111 -40.02 -7.67 19.72
N ILE A 112 -38.99 -7.71 18.88
CA ILE A 112 -37.93 -8.72 18.89
C ILE A 112 -36.60 -8.05 19.23
N LEU A 113 -36.44 -7.71 20.52
CA LEU A 113 -35.30 -6.96 21.06
C LEU A 113 -34.17 -7.91 21.56
N THR A 114 -33.90 -8.96 20.79
CA THR A 114 -32.95 -10.04 21.14
C THR A 114 -31.82 -10.10 20.11
N PRO A 115 -30.87 -9.14 20.10
CA PRO A 115 -29.89 -8.98 19.02
C PRO A 115 -28.88 -10.14 18.92
N THR A 116 -28.74 -10.92 19.99
CA THR A 116 -27.89 -12.13 20.05
C THR A 116 -28.59 -13.41 19.54
N ALA A 117 -29.84 -13.33 19.07
CA ALA A 117 -30.58 -14.48 18.55
C ALA A 117 -30.07 -14.93 17.16
N PRO A 118 -30.36 -16.17 16.74
CA PRO A 118 -29.96 -16.65 15.41
C PRO A 118 -30.50 -15.76 14.28
N VAL A 119 -29.61 -15.33 13.40
CA VAL A 119 -29.99 -14.54 12.20
C VAL A 119 -30.86 -15.39 11.29
N THR A 120 -32.08 -14.91 11.05
CA THR A 120 -33.15 -15.59 10.33
C THR A 120 -33.57 -14.74 9.13
N SER A 121 -33.63 -15.33 7.93
CA SER A 121 -34.15 -14.67 6.73
C SER A 121 -35.65 -14.40 6.85
N VAL A 122 -36.06 -13.15 6.62
CA VAL A 122 -37.47 -12.74 6.60
C VAL A 122 -37.91 -12.56 5.16
N TRP A 123 -39.00 -13.22 4.78
CA TRP A 123 -39.46 -13.36 3.40
C TRP A 123 -40.64 -12.44 3.08
N LYS A 124 -40.73 -11.98 1.83
CA LYS A 124 -41.91 -11.26 1.33
C LYS A 124 -43.13 -12.18 1.35
N ASN A 125 -44.19 -11.73 2.00
CA ASN A 125 -45.57 -12.15 1.77
C ASN A 125 -46.36 -10.93 1.24
N ASN A 126 -47.45 -11.11 0.48
CA ASN A 126 -48.25 -9.99 -0.07
C ASN A 126 -49.65 -9.86 0.55
N ASP A 127 -50.07 -10.82 1.39
CA ASP A 127 -51.33 -10.77 2.13
C ASP A 127 -51.20 -9.80 3.32
N ALA A 128 -51.49 -8.53 3.05
CA ALA A 128 -51.48 -7.49 4.07
C ALA A 128 -52.72 -7.62 4.97
N TRP A 129 -53.85 -6.99 4.62
CA TRP A 129 -55.11 -7.07 5.36
C TRP A 129 -56.24 -7.78 4.59
N SER A 130 -55.88 -8.56 3.57
CA SER A 130 -56.84 -9.33 2.75
C SER A 130 -57.39 -10.60 3.44
N GLY A 131 -56.74 -11.07 4.52
CA GLY A 131 -57.24 -12.19 5.34
C GLY A 131 -56.89 -13.58 4.77
N GLY A 132 -55.88 -13.66 3.91
CA GLY A 132 -55.28 -14.89 3.43
C GLY A 132 -54.19 -15.43 4.35
N SER A 133 -53.26 -16.22 3.78
CA SER A 133 -52.21 -16.90 4.55
C SER A 133 -50.91 -16.09 4.58
N ARG A 134 -50.73 -15.30 5.64
CA ARG A 134 -49.43 -14.69 5.96
C ARG A 134 -48.31 -15.71 6.26
N CYS A 135 -48.65 -16.98 6.55
CA CYS A 135 -47.73 -18.02 7.03
C CYS A 135 -46.69 -18.54 6.02
N THR A 136 -46.71 -18.06 4.78
CA THR A 136 -45.94 -18.62 3.65
C THR A 136 -45.24 -17.52 2.85
N ALA A 137 -44.00 -17.78 2.42
CA ALA A 137 -43.29 -16.87 1.53
C ALA A 137 -43.95 -16.85 0.14
N GLU A 138 -44.09 -15.65 -0.44
CA GLU A 138 -44.67 -15.42 -1.77
C GLU A 138 -43.73 -14.62 -2.69
N GLY A 139 -42.67 -14.04 -2.14
CA GLY A 139 -41.56 -13.43 -2.87
C GLY A 139 -40.22 -13.84 -2.29
N GLY A 140 -39.16 -13.10 -2.63
CA GLY A 140 -37.81 -13.34 -2.11
C GLY A 140 -37.63 -12.97 -0.62
N VAL A 141 -36.42 -13.21 -0.12
CA VAL A 141 -35.95 -12.64 1.16
C VAL A 141 -35.92 -11.12 1.05
N LEU A 142 -36.44 -10.42 2.05
CA LEU A 142 -36.43 -8.96 2.17
C LEU A 142 -35.20 -8.47 2.94
N PHE A 143 -34.91 -9.11 4.07
CA PHE A 143 -33.76 -8.88 4.96
C PHE A 143 -33.49 -10.14 5.79
N ALA A 144 -32.47 -10.11 6.65
CA ALA A 144 -32.24 -11.14 7.67
C ALA A 144 -31.90 -10.49 9.01
N ALA A 145 -32.51 -10.96 10.11
CA ALA A 145 -32.42 -10.32 11.42
C ALA A 145 -32.35 -11.35 12.57
N PRO A 146 -31.86 -10.97 13.76
CA PRO A 146 -31.87 -11.82 14.96
C PRO A 146 -33.31 -12.16 15.38
N ILE A 147 -33.72 -13.44 15.26
CA ILE A 147 -35.07 -13.90 15.65
C ILE A 147 -34.93 -15.21 16.43
N PRO A 148 -35.38 -15.30 17.71
CA PRO A 148 -35.34 -16.54 18.48
C PRO A 148 -36.08 -17.66 17.75
N ALA A 149 -35.46 -18.84 17.63
CA ALA A 149 -35.98 -19.91 16.77
C ALA A 149 -37.37 -20.40 17.19
N ASP A 150 -37.68 -20.30 18.48
CA ASP A 150 -38.91 -20.71 19.14
C ASP A 150 -40.00 -19.64 19.17
N PHE A 151 -39.70 -18.37 18.90
CA PHE A 151 -40.70 -17.31 18.84
C PHE A 151 -41.63 -17.50 17.63
N VAL A 152 -42.94 -17.54 17.91
CA VAL A 152 -44.04 -17.75 16.96
C VAL A 152 -44.87 -16.49 16.88
N VAL A 153 -45.24 -16.09 15.67
CA VAL A 153 -46.20 -15.00 15.42
C VAL A 153 -47.33 -15.57 14.56
N PRO A 154 -48.59 -15.55 15.00
CA PRO A 154 -49.71 -16.08 14.22
C PRO A 154 -49.85 -15.45 12.82
N GLY A 155 -50.55 -16.14 11.92
CA GLY A 155 -50.95 -15.57 10.63
C GLY A 155 -52.26 -14.79 10.72
N ALA A 156 -52.70 -14.19 9.62
CA ALA A 156 -54.10 -13.78 9.49
C ALA A 156 -55.03 -15.02 9.44
N GLY A 157 -56.29 -14.82 9.81
CA GLY A 157 -57.34 -15.84 9.83
C GLY A 157 -58.15 -15.84 11.13
N SER A 158 -59.36 -16.40 11.09
CA SER A 158 -60.33 -16.39 12.21
C SER A 158 -59.94 -17.24 13.44
N GLY A 159 -58.78 -17.89 13.42
CA GLY A 159 -58.20 -18.60 14.56
C GLY A 159 -57.09 -17.84 15.29
N ASN A 160 -56.75 -16.61 14.85
CA ASN A 160 -55.78 -15.76 15.52
C ASN A 160 -56.43 -15.08 16.75
N PRO A 161 -55.82 -15.14 17.95
CA PRO A 161 -56.37 -14.53 19.17
C PRO A 161 -56.45 -12.99 19.11
N ASP A 162 -55.60 -12.35 18.31
CA ASP A 162 -55.46 -10.89 18.20
C ASP A 162 -56.38 -10.29 17.11
N GLY A 163 -57.36 -11.07 16.63
CA GLY A 163 -58.29 -10.71 15.56
C GLY A 163 -57.92 -11.32 14.20
N THR A 164 -58.80 -11.15 13.21
CA THR A 164 -58.67 -11.83 11.90
C THR A 164 -57.47 -11.34 11.08
N THR A 165 -57.13 -10.05 11.17
CA THR A 165 -56.08 -9.40 10.38
C THR A 165 -55.37 -8.32 11.22
N PRO A 166 -54.68 -8.70 12.31
CA PRO A 166 -54.00 -7.73 13.18
C PRO A 166 -52.89 -6.99 12.42
N ASN A 167 -52.52 -5.79 12.89
CA ASN A 167 -51.47 -5.01 12.26
C ASN A 167 -50.10 -5.66 12.48
N TYR A 168 -49.81 -6.14 13.69
CA TYR A 168 -48.50 -6.71 14.05
C TYR A 168 -47.36 -5.79 13.59
N ALA A 169 -47.42 -4.51 14.02
CA ALA A 169 -46.35 -3.57 13.71
C ALA A 169 -45.09 -4.07 14.40
N THR A 170 -44.07 -4.36 13.60
CA THR A 170 -42.91 -5.12 14.04
C THR A 170 -41.72 -4.19 14.21
N ALA A 171 -40.95 -4.39 15.28
CA ALA A 171 -39.60 -3.87 15.43
C ALA A 171 -38.65 -4.99 15.85
N ILE A 172 -37.57 -5.18 15.08
CA ILE A 172 -36.51 -6.14 15.37
C ILE A 172 -35.21 -5.36 15.58
N LEU A 173 -34.54 -5.60 16.71
CA LEU A 173 -33.22 -5.03 16.96
C LEU A 173 -32.16 -5.84 16.22
N ALA A 174 -31.39 -5.20 15.35
CA ALA A 174 -30.34 -5.84 14.59
C ALA A 174 -29.16 -6.29 15.47
N ALA A 175 -28.26 -7.09 14.91
CA ALA A 175 -27.14 -7.71 15.64
C ALA A 175 -26.07 -6.71 16.11
N ASP A 176 -26.14 -5.45 15.66
CA ASP A 176 -25.33 -4.32 16.14
C ASP A 176 -25.80 -3.81 17.53
N GLY A 177 -27.04 -4.10 17.95
CA GLY A 177 -27.66 -3.57 19.16
C GLY A 177 -28.26 -2.17 19.01
N HIS A 178 -28.34 -1.66 17.78
CA HIS A 178 -28.63 -0.27 17.43
C HIS A 178 -29.75 -0.15 16.40
N THR A 179 -29.60 -0.76 15.22
CA THR A 179 -30.52 -0.57 14.09
C THR A 179 -31.89 -1.21 14.37
N LEU A 180 -32.97 -0.42 14.24
CA LEU A 180 -34.34 -0.92 14.34
C LEU A 180 -34.91 -1.23 12.96
N ILE A 181 -34.95 -2.51 12.63
CA ILE A 181 -35.62 -3.04 11.44
C ILE A 181 -37.12 -3.07 11.72
N GLN A 182 -37.88 -2.13 11.14
CA GLN A 182 -39.30 -1.95 11.39
C GLN A 182 -40.13 -2.28 10.15
N GLY A 183 -41.22 -3.05 10.29
CA GLY A 183 -42.08 -3.46 9.18
C GLY A 183 -43.44 -3.99 9.65
N GLN A 184 -44.41 -4.20 8.76
CA GLN A 184 -45.68 -4.86 9.11
C GLN A 184 -46.44 -5.42 7.88
N PRO A 185 -47.42 -6.31 8.06
CA PRO A 185 -47.58 -7.22 9.20
C PRO A 185 -46.54 -8.34 9.14
N MET A 186 -45.99 -8.76 10.28
CA MET A 186 -45.16 -9.97 10.38
C MET A 186 -46.00 -11.21 10.65
N ALA A 187 -45.54 -12.38 10.19
CA ALA A 187 -46.00 -13.68 10.68
C ALA A 187 -44.85 -14.69 10.75
N ARG A 188 -45.02 -15.71 11.60
CA ARG A 188 -44.15 -16.89 11.72
C ARG A 188 -44.92 -17.99 12.45
N CYS A 189 -45.80 -18.66 11.72
CA CYS A 189 -46.89 -19.44 12.32
C CYS A 189 -46.48 -20.76 13.02
N THR A 190 -45.19 -21.12 13.01
CA THR A 190 -44.65 -22.31 13.70
C THR A 190 -43.25 -22.03 14.23
N SER A 191 -42.88 -22.73 15.33
CA SER A 191 -41.51 -22.74 15.85
C SER A 191 -40.55 -23.28 14.79
N GLY A 192 -39.42 -22.60 14.59
CA GLY A 192 -38.46 -22.83 13.50
C GLY A 192 -38.98 -22.48 12.10
N GLY A 193 -40.22 -22.03 11.97
CA GLY A 193 -40.88 -21.77 10.69
C GLY A 193 -40.40 -20.52 9.95
N THR A 194 -40.85 -20.38 8.71
CA THR A 194 -40.60 -19.21 7.85
C THR A 194 -41.11 -17.94 8.51
N ALA A 195 -40.21 -16.97 8.73
CA ALA A 195 -40.58 -15.60 9.07
C ALA A 195 -40.99 -14.87 7.79
N THR A 196 -42.14 -14.20 7.80
CA THR A 196 -42.69 -13.44 6.67
C THR A 196 -43.07 -12.04 7.09
N ILE A 197 -43.00 -11.08 6.16
CA ILE A 197 -43.46 -9.71 6.36
C ILE A 197 -43.87 -9.08 5.01
N TRP A 198 -44.77 -8.09 5.01
CA TRP A 198 -45.15 -7.41 3.77
C TRP A 198 -44.12 -6.36 3.33
N TRP A 199 -43.64 -5.51 4.23
CA TRP A 199 -42.62 -4.50 3.92
C TRP A 199 -41.80 -4.15 5.18
N TYR A 200 -40.71 -3.40 5.00
CA TYR A 200 -39.85 -2.94 6.09
C TYR A 200 -39.10 -1.64 5.74
N GLN A 201 -38.48 -1.03 6.76
CA GLN A 201 -37.47 0.01 6.68
C GLN A 201 -36.49 -0.07 7.85
N GLU A 202 -35.34 0.59 7.70
CA GLU A 202 -34.22 0.59 8.68
C GLU A 202 -33.79 2.06 8.95
N LYS A 203 -34.77 2.95 9.19
CA LYS A 203 -34.55 4.41 9.32
C LYS A 203 -34.45 4.92 10.77
N GLU A 204 -34.57 4.05 11.75
CA GLU A 204 -34.47 4.41 13.16
C GLU A 204 -33.40 3.59 13.86
N ASP A 205 -32.85 4.19 14.90
CA ASP A 205 -31.92 3.60 15.84
C ASP A 205 -32.62 3.51 17.22
N LEU A 206 -32.24 2.52 18.03
CA LEU A 206 -32.79 2.27 19.37
C LEU A 206 -32.65 3.46 20.33
N PHE A 207 -31.64 4.31 20.12
CA PHE A 207 -31.31 5.52 20.86
C PHE A 207 -31.73 6.80 20.10
N GLY A 208 -32.13 6.68 18.83
CA GLY A 208 -32.63 7.75 17.95
C GLY A 208 -33.98 8.36 18.39
N THR A 209 -34.70 9.08 17.52
CA THR A 209 -35.90 9.83 17.96
C THR A 209 -37.22 9.05 17.89
N GLY A 210 -37.29 7.94 17.15
CA GLY A 210 -38.50 7.11 17.03
C GLY A 210 -39.66 7.79 16.29
N ASN A 211 -39.39 8.84 15.50
CA ASN A 211 -40.42 9.57 14.75
C ASN A 211 -40.81 8.88 13.43
N SER A 212 -40.12 7.80 13.05
CA SER A 212 -40.46 6.94 11.93
C SER A 212 -40.59 5.47 12.34
N GLY A 213 -41.29 4.67 11.53
CA GLY A 213 -41.45 3.23 11.72
C GLY A 213 -42.39 2.61 10.72
N ALA A 214 -43.16 1.61 11.16
CA ALA A 214 -44.00 0.81 10.28
C ALA A 214 -45.46 0.65 10.72
N HIS A 215 -45.94 1.40 11.72
CA HIS A 215 -47.40 1.59 11.89
C HIS A 215 -47.98 2.16 10.60
N GLY A 216 -48.99 1.50 10.05
CA GLY A 216 -49.36 1.62 8.64
C GLY A 216 -50.06 2.92 8.31
N GLY A 217 -50.94 3.36 9.22
CA GLY A 217 -51.66 4.61 9.09
C GLY A 217 -50.76 5.85 9.25
N SER A 218 -49.75 5.81 10.12
CA SER A 218 -48.98 7.00 10.51
C SER A 218 -47.52 7.05 10.02
N MET A 219 -46.92 5.88 9.75
CA MET A 219 -45.47 5.66 9.62
C MET A 219 -44.65 6.03 10.86
N LEU A 220 -45.28 6.03 12.05
CA LEU A 220 -44.61 6.19 13.34
C LEU A 220 -43.98 4.86 13.84
N SER A 221 -43.14 4.94 14.88
CA SER A 221 -42.40 3.79 15.39
C SER A 221 -43.29 2.60 15.80
N SER A 222 -42.91 1.41 15.33
CA SER A 222 -43.46 0.14 15.79
C SER A 222 -43.08 -0.16 17.23
N LEU A 223 -41.92 0.31 17.69
CA LEU A 223 -41.44 0.14 19.08
C LEU A 223 -41.92 1.26 20.02
N GLY A 224 -41.95 2.51 19.55
CA GLY A 224 -42.32 3.67 20.36
C GLY A 224 -43.77 3.63 20.81
N GLY A 225 -44.03 3.99 22.07
CA GLY A 225 -45.38 4.11 22.63
C GLY A 225 -46.19 2.83 22.79
N VAL A 226 -45.58 1.65 22.59
CA VAL A 226 -46.17 0.35 22.92
C VAL A 226 -46.11 0.14 24.43
N ILE A 227 -47.23 -0.23 25.06
CA ILE A 227 -47.26 -0.61 26.48
C ILE A 227 -46.40 -1.86 26.66
N ARG A 228 -45.41 -1.79 27.56
CA ARG A 228 -44.40 -2.82 27.81
C ARG A 228 -44.81 -3.77 28.94
N LEU A 229 -44.25 -4.98 28.93
CA LEU A 229 -44.37 -5.94 30.04
C LEU A 229 -43.93 -5.29 31.36
N GLY A 230 -44.75 -5.46 32.41
CA GLY A 230 -44.54 -4.87 33.74
C GLY A 230 -45.03 -3.43 33.92
N GLU A 231 -45.61 -2.77 32.90
CA GLU A 231 -46.12 -1.41 33.05
C GLU A 231 -47.58 -1.33 33.50
N LEU A 232 -48.46 -2.19 32.98
CA LEU A 232 -49.91 -2.14 33.23
C LEU A 232 -50.36 -3.22 34.25
N VAL A 233 -49.56 -3.38 35.31
CA VAL A 233 -49.75 -4.37 36.40
C VAL A 233 -49.82 -3.67 37.78
N PRO A 234 -50.20 -4.34 38.89
CA PRO A 234 -50.20 -3.74 40.22
C PRO A 234 -48.83 -3.15 40.61
N GLY A 235 -48.76 -1.82 40.74
CA GLY A 235 -47.51 -1.09 41.03
C GLY A 235 -46.65 -0.77 39.80
N GLY A 236 -47.08 -1.17 38.60
CA GLY A 236 -46.50 -0.75 37.33
C GLY A 236 -46.75 0.74 37.04
N MET A 237 -45.97 1.29 36.11
CA MET A 237 -46.06 2.69 35.69
C MET A 237 -45.52 2.86 34.28
N ILE A 238 -46.37 3.34 33.38
CA ILE A 238 -46.02 3.80 32.03
C ILE A 238 -45.28 5.14 32.13
N ARG A 239 -44.18 5.31 31.38
CA ARG A 239 -43.30 6.50 31.45
C ARG A 239 -43.06 7.19 30.11
N HIS A 240 -43.96 6.96 29.16
CA HIS A 240 -43.87 7.46 27.79
C HIS A 240 -45.27 7.76 27.25
N ALA A 241 -45.34 8.54 26.17
CA ALA A 241 -46.57 8.73 25.41
C ALA A 241 -46.98 7.40 24.76
N LEU A 242 -48.28 7.10 24.75
CA LEU A 242 -48.84 5.86 24.22
C LEU A 242 -49.09 5.91 22.71
N LYS A 243 -49.41 4.76 22.12
CA LYS A 243 -50.07 4.65 20.82
C LYS A 243 -51.54 4.29 21.01
N VAL A 244 -52.43 4.97 20.30
CA VAL A 244 -53.88 4.72 20.30
C VAL A 244 -54.44 4.61 18.88
N ASN A 245 -55.37 3.68 18.67
CA ASN A 245 -56.12 3.55 17.43
C ASN A 245 -57.61 3.77 17.71
N LEU A 246 -58.27 4.49 16.80
CA LEU A 246 -59.69 4.86 16.84
C LEU A 246 -60.30 4.55 15.48
N LEU A 247 -61.61 4.31 15.43
CA LEU A 247 -62.30 4.17 14.14
C LEU A 247 -62.24 5.50 13.36
N GLY A 248 -61.54 5.51 12.23
CA GLY A 248 -61.35 6.69 11.39
C GLY A 248 -62.67 7.29 10.88
N ALA A 249 -63.65 6.44 10.56
CA ALA A 249 -64.99 6.85 10.12
C ALA A 249 -65.75 7.70 11.16
N ASP A 250 -65.48 7.49 12.45
CA ASP A 250 -66.13 8.19 13.56
C ASP A 250 -65.30 9.39 14.07
N ASN A 251 -63.96 9.32 13.97
CA ASN A 251 -63.04 10.12 14.78
C ASN A 251 -61.99 10.94 13.99
N TYR A 252 -61.37 10.38 12.96
CA TYR A 252 -60.28 11.06 12.24
C TYR A 252 -60.82 11.97 11.14
N TYR A 253 -60.32 13.20 11.07
CA TYR A 253 -60.69 14.18 10.05
C TYR A 253 -59.88 13.98 8.75
N SER A 254 -60.54 13.83 7.61
CA SER A 254 -59.90 13.59 6.29
C SER A 254 -59.23 14.80 5.65
N GLY A 255 -59.53 16.02 6.12
CA GLY A 255 -58.97 17.25 5.55
C GLY A 255 -57.45 17.38 5.77
N SER A 256 -56.79 18.18 4.92
CA SER A 256 -55.33 18.37 4.92
C SER A 256 -54.51 17.07 4.82
N GLY A 257 -55.05 16.05 4.13
CA GLY A 257 -54.37 14.77 3.90
C GLY A 257 -54.62 13.71 4.98
N GLY A 258 -55.44 13.99 5.99
CA GLY A 258 -55.79 13.04 7.04
C GLY A 258 -54.80 12.94 8.21
N TYR A 259 -53.61 13.54 8.11
CA TYR A 259 -52.56 13.44 9.12
C TYR A 259 -52.04 14.80 9.64
N ARG A 260 -51.26 14.75 10.71
CA ARG A 260 -50.42 15.84 11.25
C ARG A 260 -49.13 15.27 11.81
N TRP A 261 -48.09 16.10 11.87
CA TRP A 261 -46.83 15.75 12.53
C TRP A 261 -47.08 15.30 13.98
N PRO A 262 -46.41 14.25 14.49
CA PRO A 262 -45.26 13.56 13.89
C PRO A 262 -45.56 12.54 12.78
N ALA A 263 -46.80 12.14 12.54
CA ALA A 263 -47.10 11.24 11.42
C ALA A 263 -46.76 11.88 10.07
N THR A 264 -46.26 11.07 9.13
CA THR A 264 -45.90 11.49 7.77
C THR A 264 -46.88 11.01 6.70
N THR A 265 -47.86 10.18 7.07
CA THR A 265 -48.99 9.75 6.23
C THR A 265 -50.25 9.57 7.07
N ALA A 266 -51.37 9.37 6.40
CA ALA A 266 -52.59 8.76 6.92
C ALA A 266 -52.79 7.39 6.26
N ASP A 267 -53.78 6.62 6.73
CA ASP A 267 -54.18 5.35 6.13
C ASP A 267 -54.48 5.46 4.64
N GLY A 268 -54.19 4.38 3.90
CA GLY A 268 -54.50 4.31 2.46
C GLY A 268 -55.98 4.50 2.14
N CYS A 269 -56.90 4.27 3.10
CA CYS A 269 -58.32 4.54 2.95
C CYS A 269 -58.73 5.97 3.31
N ALA A 270 -57.89 6.77 3.98
CA ALA A 270 -58.26 8.04 4.62
C ALA A 270 -59.05 9.02 3.73
N PRO A 271 -58.80 9.17 2.41
CA PRO A 271 -59.61 10.01 1.53
C PRO A 271 -61.11 9.61 1.40
N GLY A 272 -61.48 8.40 1.84
CA GLY A 272 -62.87 7.90 1.79
C GLY A 272 -63.36 7.16 3.05
N CYS A 273 -62.48 6.76 3.98
CA CYS A 273 -62.86 6.10 5.24
C CYS A 273 -62.86 7.05 6.46
N TYR A 274 -62.14 8.18 6.43
CA TYR A 274 -62.09 9.12 7.56
C TYR A 274 -63.31 10.07 7.54
N GLY A 275 -64.12 10.04 8.61
CA GLY A 275 -65.38 10.77 8.72
C GLY A 275 -65.52 11.66 9.97
N GLY A 276 -64.47 11.73 10.80
CA GLY A 276 -64.44 12.52 12.01
C GLY A 276 -64.60 14.03 11.78
N SER A 277 -65.23 14.72 12.74
CA SER A 277 -65.66 16.11 12.62
C SER A 277 -64.75 17.15 13.27
N VAL A 278 -63.58 16.76 13.81
CA VAL A 278 -62.69 17.62 14.61
C VAL A 278 -61.37 17.84 13.84
N PRO A 279 -61.12 19.01 13.22
CA PRO A 279 -59.94 19.21 12.36
C PRO A 279 -58.57 19.09 13.05
N ALA A 280 -58.52 19.21 14.37
CA ALA A 280 -57.31 18.94 15.15
C ALA A 280 -56.99 17.44 15.23
N LEU A 281 -58.01 16.57 15.24
CA LEU A 281 -57.91 15.12 15.39
C LEU A 281 -57.76 14.45 14.02
N ARG A 282 -56.51 14.17 13.70
CA ARG A 282 -56.00 13.50 12.49
C ARG A 282 -55.09 12.33 12.89
N MET A 283 -54.58 11.58 11.92
CA MET A 283 -53.48 10.64 12.16
C MET A 283 -52.24 11.40 12.69
N GLY A 284 -51.51 10.83 13.64
CA GLY A 284 -50.37 11.49 14.32
C GLY A 284 -50.74 12.58 15.33
N SER A 285 -51.98 12.64 15.81
CA SER A 285 -52.38 13.63 16.82
C SER A 285 -51.95 13.19 18.21
N LEU A 286 -51.25 14.08 18.94
CA LEU A 286 -51.05 13.92 20.37
C LEU A 286 -52.35 14.22 21.12
N LEU A 287 -53.01 13.19 21.62
CA LEU A 287 -54.14 13.24 22.54
C LEU A 287 -53.62 13.19 23.98
N ALA A 288 -54.15 14.03 24.86
CA ALA A 288 -53.85 14.00 26.29
C ALA A 288 -55.08 14.39 27.12
N LEU A 289 -55.10 13.97 28.39
CA LEU A 289 -56.06 14.47 29.38
C LEU A 289 -55.59 15.86 29.85
N PRO A 290 -56.39 16.93 29.68
CA PRO A 290 -55.98 18.27 30.11
C PRO A 290 -55.68 18.36 31.61
N PRO A 291 -54.83 19.29 32.07
CA PRO A 291 -54.53 19.50 33.49
C PRO A 291 -55.74 19.98 34.31
N SER A 292 -56.84 20.37 33.66
CA SER A 292 -58.13 20.66 34.31
C SER A 292 -58.93 19.40 34.67
N VAL A 293 -58.53 18.21 34.22
CA VAL A 293 -59.12 16.93 34.61
C VAL A 293 -58.38 16.41 35.83
N ASP A 294 -59.06 16.22 36.95
CA ASP A 294 -58.49 15.48 38.10
C ASP A 294 -58.77 13.99 37.92
N VAL A 295 -57.71 13.23 37.60
CA VAL A 295 -57.74 11.77 37.41
C VAL A 295 -58.33 11.04 38.63
N ASN A 296 -58.14 11.57 39.84
CA ASN A 296 -58.68 10.99 41.07
C ASN A 296 -60.21 11.19 41.19
N ALA A 297 -60.73 12.26 40.58
CA ALA A 297 -62.14 12.63 40.59
C ALA A 297 -62.95 12.09 39.40
N MET A 298 -62.30 11.53 38.37
CA MET A 298 -62.96 10.94 37.19
C MET A 298 -63.90 9.75 37.51
N GLY A 299 -63.81 9.20 38.73
CA GLY A 299 -64.64 8.07 39.15
C GLY A 299 -64.29 6.75 38.47
N LEU A 300 -62.98 6.54 38.21
CA LEU A 300 -62.44 5.31 37.63
C LEU A 300 -62.64 4.13 38.58
N GLU A 301 -63.21 3.05 38.07
CA GLU A 301 -63.63 1.87 38.83
C GLU A 301 -62.51 0.82 38.97
N THR A 302 -61.45 0.90 38.18
CA THR A 302 -60.33 -0.04 38.15
C THR A 302 -58.97 0.64 38.34
N GLU A 303 -58.05 -0.03 39.04
CA GLU A 303 -56.68 0.47 39.23
C GLU A 303 -55.86 0.62 37.92
N PRO A 304 -55.84 -0.33 36.95
CA PRO A 304 -55.10 -0.13 35.70
C PRO A 304 -55.62 1.06 34.89
N ALA A 305 -56.89 1.46 35.03
CA ALA A 305 -57.40 2.64 34.35
C ALA A 305 -56.80 3.93 34.90
N LYS A 306 -56.43 3.97 36.19
CA LYS A 306 -55.70 5.08 36.79
C LYS A 306 -54.27 5.16 36.25
N ILE A 307 -53.61 4.01 36.05
CA ILE A 307 -52.28 3.94 35.42
C ILE A 307 -52.33 4.54 34.01
N LEU A 308 -53.31 4.14 33.18
CA LEU A 308 -53.53 4.74 31.87
C LEU A 308 -53.87 6.24 31.95
N ALA A 309 -54.80 6.64 32.83
CA ALA A 309 -55.21 8.04 32.95
C ALA A 309 -54.06 8.97 33.38
N HIS A 310 -53.15 8.50 34.25
CA HIS A 310 -51.91 9.21 34.56
C HIS A 310 -50.98 9.30 33.34
N ALA A 311 -50.77 8.20 32.59
CA ALA A 311 -49.99 8.23 31.35
C ALA A 311 -50.56 9.23 30.32
N PHE A 312 -51.89 9.24 30.12
CA PHE A 312 -52.58 10.20 29.27
C PHE A 312 -52.52 11.66 29.78
N GLN A 313 -52.34 11.89 31.09
CA GLN A 313 -52.15 13.23 31.65
C GLN A 313 -50.71 13.73 31.55
N ASP A 314 -49.74 12.85 31.80
CA ASP A 314 -48.34 13.21 31.97
C ASP A 314 -47.54 13.14 30.67
N TYR A 315 -47.91 12.27 29.72
CA TYR A 315 -47.24 12.11 28.41
C TYR A 315 -48.21 12.14 27.22
N GLY A 316 -49.46 11.70 27.39
CA GLY A 316 -50.45 11.61 26.32
C GLY A 316 -50.30 10.35 25.44
N ALA A 317 -50.84 10.41 24.23
CA ALA A 317 -50.80 9.33 23.24
C ALA A 317 -50.89 9.85 21.80
N TYR A 318 -50.17 9.24 20.86
CA TYR A 318 -50.31 9.54 19.43
C TYR A 318 -51.32 8.59 18.77
N THR A 319 -52.14 9.12 17.87
CA THR A 319 -52.94 8.30 16.95
C THR A 319 -52.03 7.70 15.88
N VAL A 320 -52.06 6.37 15.68
CA VAL A 320 -51.05 5.69 14.80
C VAL A 320 -51.60 4.83 13.66
N ASP A 321 -52.82 4.30 13.77
CA ASP A 321 -53.49 3.49 12.73
C ASP A 321 -55.03 3.63 12.84
N ASP A 322 -55.78 3.25 11.80
CA ASP A 322 -57.25 3.14 11.87
C ASP A 322 -57.63 1.84 12.59
N ALA A 323 -58.46 1.94 13.63
CA ALA A 323 -58.98 0.74 14.28
C ALA A 323 -59.86 -0.11 13.35
N ALA A 324 -60.39 0.45 12.24
CA ALA A 324 -61.23 -0.18 11.22
C ALA A 324 -62.59 -0.76 11.69
N TRP A 325 -62.81 -0.88 13.01
CA TRP A 325 -64.09 -1.19 13.65
C TRP A 325 -64.27 -0.34 14.92
N SER A 326 -65.51 -0.23 15.41
CA SER A 326 -65.89 0.77 16.43
C SER A 326 -65.46 0.34 17.84
N VAL A 327 -64.19 0.62 18.16
CA VAL A 327 -63.47 0.32 19.41
C VAL A 327 -62.60 1.51 19.86
N TYR A 328 -62.14 1.49 21.11
CA TYR A 328 -60.89 2.16 21.52
C TYR A 328 -59.79 1.10 21.54
N ALA A 329 -58.59 1.40 21.01
CA ALA A 329 -57.45 0.49 21.08
C ALA A 329 -56.17 1.20 21.53
N VAL A 330 -55.29 0.46 22.20
CA VAL A 330 -53.91 0.85 22.56
C VAL A 330 -52.92 -0.18 22.02
N ALA A 331 -51.68 0.22 21.74
CA ALA A 331 -50.66 -0.73 21.31
C ALA A 331 -50.05 -1.49 22.50
N THR A 332 -49.96 -2.83 22.41
CA THR A 332 -49.39 -3.69 23.47
C THR A 332 -48.28 -4.60 22.97
N GLU A 333 -47.30 -4.87 23.84
CA GLU A 333 -46.16 -5.74 23.51
C GLU A 333 -46.58 -7.20 23.32
N TYR A 334 -46.14 -7.78 22.20
CA TYR A 334 -45.88 -9.21 22.04
C TYR A 334 -44.41 -9.43 21.68
N SER A 335 -43.67 -10.08 22.57
CA SER A 335 -42.24 -10.34 22.41
C SER A 335 -41.89 -11.79 22.81
N PRO A 336 -40.64 -12.24 22.56
CA PRO A 336 -40.15 -13.52 23.10
C PRO A 336 -40.25 -13.64 24.64
N SER A 337 -40.48 -12.54 25.36
CA SER A 337 -40.69 -12.53 26.81
C SER A 337 -42.15 -12.72 27.24
N GLY A 338 -43.14 -12.55 26.35
CA GLY A 338 -44.56 -12.72 26.65
C GLY A 338 -45.47 -11.73 25.90
N LYS A 339 -46.72 -11.62 26.38
CA LYS A 339 -47.70 -10.61 25.96
C LYS A 339 -48.20 -9.79 27.14
N VAL A 340 -48.35 -8.49 26.94
CA VAL A 340 -49.02 -7.60 27.91
C VAL A 340 -50.49 -7.98 28.11
N ASP A 341 -51.18 -8.44 27.07
CA ASP A 341 -52.56 -8.94 27.16
C ASP A 341 -52.73 -10.12 28.14
N ASP A 342 -51.79 -11.08 28.09
CA ASP A 342 -51.76 -12.24 28.99
C ASP A 342 -51.33 -11.84 30.41
N GLU A 343 -50.33 -10.97 30.53
CA GLU A 343 -49.85 -10.43 31.80
C GLU A 343 -50.95 -9.65 32.53
N PHE A 344 -51.65 -8.76 31.83
CA PHE A 344 -52.80 -8.01 32.33
C PHE A 344 -53.91 -8.93 32.82
N GLY A 345 -54.26 -9.95 32.01
CA GLY A 345 -55.28 -10.93 32.36
C GLY A 345 -54.95 -11.70 33.63
N ALA A 346 -53.68 -12.09 33.80
CA ALA A 346 -53.19 -12.75 35.00
C ALA A 346 -53.10 -11.81 36.23
N ALA A 347 -52.73 -10.55 36.02
CA ALA A 347 -52.51 -9.57 37.09
C ALA A 347 -53.80 -8.98 37.67
N TRP A 348 -54.84 -8.81 36.85
CA TRP A 348 -56.10 -8.17 37.25
C TRP A 348 -57.32 -9.11 37.28
N GLY A 349 -57.20 -10.33 36.72
CA GLY A 349 -58.28 -11.32 36.72
C GLY A 349 -59.41 -11.05 35.72
N PHE A 350 -59.22 -10.11 34.79
CA PHE A 350 -60.12 -9.84 33.67
C PHE A 350 -59.31 -9.46 32.41
N PRO A 351 -59.77 -9.78 31.20
CA PRO A 351 -59.02 -9.48 29.97
C PRO A 351 -59.01 -7.99 29.65
N ILE A 352 -57.91 -7.52 29.05
CA ILE A 352 -57.75 -6.14 28.56
C ILE A 352 -58.75 -5.79 27.43
N SER A 353 -59.19 -6.81 26.68
CA SER A 353 -60.11 -6.70 25.54
C SER A 353 -61.47 -7.38 25.82
N PRO A 354 -62.31 -6.87 26.74
CA PRO A 354 -63.53 -7.56 27.18
C PRO A 354 -64.69 -7.44 26.17
N ALA A 355 -65.33 -8.58 25.86
CA ALA A 355 -66.49 -8.65 24.96
C ALA A 355 -67.77 -7.94 25.45
N SER A 356 -67.79 -7.40 26.67
CA SER A 356 -68.91 -6.61 27.21
C SER A 356 -68.46 -5.18 27.48
N ARG A 357 -69.13 -4.22 26.83
CA ARG A 357 -68.94 -2.78 27.08
C ARG A 357 -69.46 -2.31 28.44
N ASN A 358 -70.13 -3.17 29.22
CA ASN A 358 -70.69 -2.83 30.54
C ASN A 358 -69.93 -3.50 31.70
N VAL A 359 -68.60 -3.59 31.60
CA VAL A 359 -67.71 -3.95 32.71
C VAL A 359 -66.96 -2.70 33.22
N PRO A 360 -66.45 -2.68 34.47
CA PRO A 360 -65.74 -1.53 35.04
C PRO A 360 -64.65 -0.95 34.11
N TRP A 361 -63.75 -1.80 33.63
CA TRP A 361 -62.67 -1.43 32.69
C TRP A 361 -63.16 -0.74 31.41
N ALA A 362 -64.22 -1.27 30.80
CA ALA A 362 -64.81 -0.67 29.59
C ALA A 362 -65.45 0.69 29.88
N ARG A 363 -66.12 0.85 31.03
CA ARG A 363 -66.67 2.15 31.46
C ARG A 363 -65.58 3.16 31.80
N ASP A 364 -64.42 2.71 32.28
CA ASP A 364 -63.27 3.56 32.55
C ASP A 364 -62.65 4.13 31.27
N MET A 365 -62.50 3.32 30.23
CA MET A 365 -62.06 3.84 28.92
C MET A 365 -63.10 4.81 28.34
N ASP A 366 -64.38 4.53 28.53
CA ASP A 366 -65.52 5.38 28.15
C ASP A 366 -65.61 6.71 28.94
N ARG A 367 -64.79 6.87 30.01
CA ARG A 367 -64.49 8.14 30.70
C ARG A 367 -63.21 8.77 30.12
N ILE A 368 -62.10 8.02 30.11
CA ILE A 368 -60.77 8.50 29.70
C ILE A 368 -60.77 9.03 28.26
N PHE A 369 -61.18 8.21 27.28
CA PHE A 369 -61.22 8.62 25.87
C PHE A 369 -62.30 9.69 25.60
N GLY A 370 -63.31 9.81 26.46
CA GLY A 370 -64.30 10.89 26.38
C GLY A 370 -63.71 12.27 26.68
N ASP A 371 -62.78 12.35 27.63
CA ASP A 371 -62.14 13.59 28.10
C ASP A 371 -60.80 13.91 27.38
N LEU A 372 -60.32 13.04 26.49
CA LEU A 372 -59.09 13.30 25.71
C LEU A 372 -59.25 14.51 24.77
N ALA A 373 -58.22 15.36 24.76
CA ALA A 373 -58.11 16.52 23.89
C ALA A 373 -56.79 16.50 23.11
N VAL A 374 -56.81 17.02 21.88
CA VAL A 374 -55.61 17.16 21.04
C VAL A 374 -54.77 18.33 21.55
N VAL A 375 -53.47 18.11 21.74
CA VAL A 375 -52.47 19.16 21.99
C VAL A 375 -52.18 19.86 20.65
N ASP A 376 -52.97 20.88 20.33
CA ASP A 376 -53.07 21.43 18.98
C ASP A 376 -51.89 22.33 18.62
N ASN A 377 -51.21 22.92 19.61
CA ASN A 377 -49.95 23.66 19.40
C ASN A 377 -48.72 22.76 19.15
N TRP A 378 -48.89 21.44 19.05
CA TRP A 378 -47.81 20.48 18.79
C TRP A 378 -47.55 20.25 17.29
N ASN A 379 -46.30 20.46 16.88
CA ASN A 379 -45.78 20.32 15.51
C ASN A 379 -44.23 20.23 15.53
N ALA A 380 -43.59 20.00 14.37
CA ALA A 380 -42.15 19.84 14.25
C ALA A 380 -41.31 21.00 14.82
N ALA A 381 -41.75 22.25 14.65
CA ALA A 381 -41.00 23.42 15.11
C ALA A 381 -41.14 23.62 16.63
N SER A 382 -42.30 23.32 17.22
CA SER A 382 -42.43 23.29 18.68
C SER A 382 -41.62 22.15 19.30
N TRP A 383 -41.54 21.00 18.62
CA TRP A 383 -40.69 19.89 19.07
C TRP A 383 -39.21 20.23 19.02
N GLN A 384 -38.71 20.87 17.96
CA GLN A 384 -37.33 21.36 17.89
C GLN A 384 -37.01 22.36 19.01
N ALA A 385 -37.94 23.26 19.35
CA ALA A 385 -37.78 24.18 20.47
C ALA A 385 -37.76 23.47 21.83
N VAL A 386 -38.63 22.47 22.03
CA VAL A 386 -38.69 21.65 23.25
C VAL A 386 -37.46 20.75 23.39
N SER A 387 -36.98 20.12 22.32
CA SER A 387 -35.71 19.39 22.27
C SER A 387 -34.54 20.27 22.71
N ALA A 388 -34.39 21.46 22.09
CA ALA A 388 -33.38 22.45 22.45
C ALA A 388 -33.51 23.01 23.88
N SER A 389 -34.67 22.83 24.55
CA SER A 389 -34.89 23.22 25.95
C SER A 389 -34.21 22.28 26.96
N ASN A 390 -33.75 21.10 26.52
CA ASN A 390 -33.05 20.07 27.31
C ASN A 390 -33.66 19.85 28.71
N GLY A 391 -34.93 19.41 28.76
CA GLY A 391 -35.64 19.11 30.00
C GLY A 391 -36.41 20.27 30.63
N THR A 392 -36.35 21.49 30.09
CA THR A 392 -37.03 22.66 30.69
C THR A 392 -38.43 22.95 30.14
N GLU A 393 -38.79 22.42 28.97
CA GLU A 393 -40.16 22.42 28.43
C GLU A 393 -40.67 21.01 28.12
N GLY A 394 -41.99 20.83 28.05
CA GLY A 394 -42.65 19.59 27.63
C GLY A 394 -43.38 19.70 26.29
N ALA A 395 -44.01 18.63 25.82
CA ALA A 395 -44.82 18.60 24.62
C ALA A 395 -46.00 19.60 24.71
N GLY A 396 -46.10 20.52 23.75
CA GLY A 396 -46.98 21.69 23.84
C GLY A 396 -46.36 22.92 24.53
N SER A 397 -45.05 22.90 24.80
CA SER A 397 -44.25 23.96 25.43
C SER A 397 -44.55 24.27 26.90
N GLY A 398 -43.62 24.99 27.54
CA GLY A 398 -43.65 25.31 28.97
C GLY A 398 -43.29 24.12 29.86
N ALA A 399 -43.07 24.39 31.16
CA ALA A 399 -42.52 23.42 32.11
C ALA A 399 -43.24 22.05 32.06
N PRO A 400 -42.50 20.92 31.97
CA PRO A 400 -43.10 19.60 31.83
C PRO A 400 -43.77 19.14 33.13
N ARG A 401 -44.89 18.41 33.03
CA ARG A 401 -45.70 17.96 34.18
C ARG A 401 -44.95 17.00 35.11
N VAL A 402 -44.12 16.14 34.54
CA VAL A 402 -43.14 15.29 35.24
C VAL A 402 -41.77 15.54 34.61
N SER A 403 -40.70 14.99 35.21
CA SER A 403 -39.39 15.05 34.56
C SER A 403 -39.40 14.30 33.22
N TRP A 404 -38.63 14.76 32.24
CA TRP A 404 -38.30 13.97 31.05
C TRP A 404 -37.72 12.61 31.45
N ALA A 405 -37.72 11.67 30.49
CA ALA A 405 -36.87 10.49 30.60
C ALA A 405 -35.43 10.89 31.01
N PRO A 406 -34.79 10.14 31.92
CA PRO A 406 -33.36 10.33 32.18
C PRO A 406 -32.58 9.96 30.92
N ASP A 407 -31.31 10.35 30.86
CA ASP A 407 -30.39 9.80 29.88
C ASP A 407 -30.25 8.28 30.04
N PHE A 408 -29.66 7.65 29.02
CA PHE A 408 -29.22 6.26 29.12
C PHE A 408 -28.08 6.14 30.17
N GLY A 409 -27.54 4.94 30.37
CA GLY A 409 -26.39 4.75 31.27
C GLY A 409 -25.19 5.65 30.92
N PRO A 410 -24.19 5.78 31.82
CA PRO A 410 -22.93 6.43 31.46
C PRO A 410 -22.40 5.75 30.19
N ASP A 411 -22.24 6.55 29.13
CA ASP A 411 -21.95 6.03 27.80
C ASP A 411 -20.61 5.29 27.79
N SER A 412 -20.58 4.19 27.04
CA SER A 412 -19.41 3.32 26.90
C SER A 412 -19.23 2.81 25.47
N VAL A 413 -20.04 3.32 24.53
CA VAL A 413 -19.92 3.04 23.10
C VAL A 413 -19.11 4.20 22.50
N PRO A 414 -17.94 3.95 21.90
CA PRO A 414 -17.22 5.01 21.20
C PRO A 414 -17.87 5.34 19.84
N PRO A 415 -17.63 6.55 19.30
CA PRO A 415 -18.12 6.94 17.99
C PRO A 415 -17.63 6.05 16.85
N VAL A 416 -18.24 6.24 15.67
CA VAL A 416 -17.83 5.63 14.41
C VAL A 416 -17.41 6.72 13.42
N ALA A 417 -16.11 6.90 13.19
CA ALA A 417 -15.63 7.77 12.11
C ALA A 417 -15.48 7.06 10.76
N THR A 418 -15.59 7.83 9.69
CA THR A 418 -15.32 7.42 8.32
C THR A 418 -14.50 8.48 7.58
N ALA A 419 -13.76 8.06 6.55
CA ALA A 419 -12.96 8.93 5.70
C ALA A 419 -13.41 8.80 4.23
N SER A 420 -13.47 9.93 3.53
CA SER A 420 -13.67 10.00 2.08
C SER A 420 -12.51 10.76 1.43
N LEU A 421 -12.10 10.31 0.24
CA LEU A 421 -10.96 10.85 -0.51
C LEU A 421 -11.46 11.47 -1.81
N SER A 422 -10.96 12.66 -2.15
CA SER A 422 -11.28 13.36 -3.40
C SER A 422 -10.01 13.87 -4.07
N GLY A 423 -9.91 13.72 -5.38
CA GLY A 423 -8.76 14.09 -6.20
C GLY A 423 -8.93 13.60 -7.65
N SER A 424 -7.99 13.93 -8.53
CA SER A 424 -7.96 13.37 -9.89
C SER A 424 -7.45 11.92 -9.86
N PRO A 425 -8.29 10.92 -10.19
CA PRO A 425 -7.88 9.52 -10.13
C PRO A 425 -6.93 9.20 -11.28
N GLY A 426 -5.84 8.51 -10.94
CA GLY A 426 -4.92 7.89 -11.90
C GLY A 426 -5.27 6.43 -12.18
N SER A 427 -4.30 5.72 -12.73
CA SER A 427 -4.28 4.26 -12.87
C SER A 427 -3.87 3.57 -11.56
N ALA A 428 -4.18 2.28 -11.45
CA ALA A 428 -3.67 1.40 -10.38
C ALA A 428 -3.84 1.92 -8.93
N ASN A 429 -4.94 2.62 -8.64
CA ASN A 429 -5.27 3.24 -7.35
C ASN A 429 -4.34 4.39 -6.89
N TRP A 430 -3.64 5.04 -7.83
CA TRP A 430 -2.96 6.32 -7.59
C TRP A 430 -3.90 7.51 -7.83
N PHE A 431 -3.53 8.67 -7.28
CA PHE A 431 -4.06 9.98 -7.65
C PHE A 431 -2.99 10.78 -8.39
N VAL A 432 -3.39 11.49 -9.45
CA VAL A 432 -2.53 12.39 -10.25
C VAL A 432 -2.71 13.86 -9.87
N SER A 433 -3.09 14.10 -8.61
CA SER A 433 -3.24 15.41 -7.99
C SER A 433 -3.07 15.28 -6.46
N PRO A 434 -2.97 16.40 -5.73
CA PRO A 434 -3.32 16.43 -4.31
C PRO A 434 -4.66 15.75 -4.01
N VAL A 435 -4.80 15.24 -2.78
CA VAL A 435 -5.99 14.52 -2.31
C VAL A 435 -6.59 15.23 -1.12
N ASP A 436 -7.85 15.66 -1.23
CA ASP A 436 -8.63 16.18 -0.12
C ASP A 436 -9.27 15.03 0.66
N VAL A 437 -8.96 14.97 1.96
CA VAL A 437 -9.50 13.97 2.88
C VAL A 437 -10.57 14.61 3.75
N THR A 438 -11.82 14.16 3.59
CA THR A 438 -12.96 14.60 4.40
C THR A 438 -13.32 13.51 5.40
N LEU A 439 -13.26 13.83 6.68
CA LEU A 439 -13.65 12.97 7.80
C LEU A 439 -15.04 13.36 8.31
N THR A 440 -15.83 12.34 8.67
CA THR A 440 -17.12 12.46 9.35
C THR A 440 -17.21 11.41 10.44
N ALA A 441 -18.05 11.61 11.46
CA ALA A 441 -18.34 10.60 12.46
C ALA A 441 -19.79 10.70 12.93
N THR A 442 -20.33 9.58 13.38
CA THR A 442 -21.58 9.49 14.14
C THR A 442 -21.30 8.91 15.52
N ASP A 443 -22.14 9.27 16.47
CA ASP A 443 -22.20 8.66 17.79
C ASP A 443 -23.66 8.73 18.22
N ASP A 444 -24.24 7.58 18.54
CA ASP A 444 -25.68 7.41 18.65
C ASP A 444 -26.15 7.42 20.11
N SER A 445 -25.22 7.58 21.07
CA SER A 445 -25.49 7.59 22.52
C SER A 445 -25.33 8.99 23.13
N SER A 446 -24.10 9.53 23.19
CA SER A 446 -23.82 10.85 23.77
C SER A 446 -23.53 11.93 22.74
N GLY A 447 -23.22 11.55 21.49
CA GLY A 447 -22.96 12.44 20.37
C GLY A 447 -21.48 12.83 20.23
N VAL A 448 -21.03 13.07 18.99
CA VAL A 448 -19.62 13.33 18.68
C VAL A 448 -19.16 14.68 19.24
N ALA A 449 -18.15 14.68 20.12
CA ALA A 449 -17.49 15.89 20.60
C ALA A 449 -16.37 16.36 19.67
N SER A 450 -15.60 15.44 19.09
CA SER A 450 -14.47 15.78 18.22
C SER A 450 -14.03 14.64 17.31
N ILE A 451 -13.37 14.98 16.20
CA ILE A 451 -12.60 14.06 15.37
C ILE A 451 -11.13 14.49 15.44
N HIS A 452 -10.23 13.54 15.68
CA HIS A 452 -8.79 13.74 15.65
C HIS A 452 -8.18 12.98 14.46
N TYR A 453 -7.14 13.55 13.85
CA TYR A 453 -6.42 12.93 12.73
C TYR A 453 -4.91 13.16 12.82
N ARG A 454 -4.13 12.39 12.06
CA ARG A 454 -2.73 12.69 11.76
C ARG A 454 -2.37 12.18 10.35
N SER A 455 -1.51 12.91 9.67
CA SER A 455 -0.91 12.49 8.39
C SER A 455 0.43 11.79 8.62
N ASP A 456 0.68 10.71 7.88
CA ASP A 456 1.99 10.04 7.73
C ASP A 456 2.72 9.74 9.06
N GLY A 457 1.95 9.31 10.07
CA GLY A 457 2.46 8.96 11.40
C GLY A 457 2.85 10.15 12.30
N GLY A 458 2.50 11.38 11.91
CA GLY A 458 2.81 12.61 12.64
C GLY A 458 2.06 12.81 13.97
N THR A 459 2.00 14.05 14.43
CA THR A 459 1.24 14.44 15.63
C THR A 459 -0.27 14.43 15.37
N TRP A 460 -1.05 13.93 16.33
CA TRP A 460 -2.51 14.10 16.33
C TRP A 460 -2.92 15.58 16.35
N GLN A 461 -3.91 15.93 15.54
CA GLN A 461 -4.50 17.26 15.39
C GLN A 461 -6.03 17.16 15.42
N LEU A 462 -6.70 18.23 15.85
CA LEU A 462 -8.16 18.34 15.79
C LEU A 462 -8.61 18.58 14.35
N TYR A 463 -9.49 17.73 13.84
CA TYR A 463 -10.13 17.92 12.53
C TYR A 463 -11.22 18.99 12.62
N SER A 464 -11.19 19.95 11.71
CA SER A 464 -12.17 21.06 11.63
C SER A 464 -12.58 21.41 10.21
N ASN A 465 -11.79 21.02 9.22
CA ASN A 465 -11.96 21.26 7.79
C ASN A 465 -11.30 20.08 7.04
N PRO A 466 -11.69 19.79 5.78
CA PRO A 466 -11.01 18.79 4.95
C PRO A 466 -9.49 19.02 4.86
N VAL A 467 -8.74 17.92 4.79
CA VAL A 467 -7.28 17.91 4.85
C VAL A 467 -6.71 17.60 3.47
N THR A 468 -6.17 18.61 2.79
CA THR A 468 -5.45 18.43 1.52
C THR A 468 -4.07 17.81 1.79
N VAL A 469 -3.82 16.62 1.28
CA VAL A 469 -2.50 15.96 1.28
C VAL A 469 -1.81 16.23 -0.06
N THR A 470 -0.53 16.63 0.01
CA THR A 470 0.27 17.11 -1.12
C THR A 470 1.68 16.52 -1.10
N GLY A 471 2.21 16.22 -2.27
CA GLY A 471 3.50 15.54 -2.44
C GLY A 471 3.30 14.16 -3.06
N ASP A 472 4.35 13.62 -3.65
CA ASP A 472 4.32 12.32 -4.33
C ASP A 472 4.80 11.21 -3.39
N GLY A 473 4.13 10.05 -3.42
CA GLY A 473 4.44 8.89 -2.58
C GLY A 473 3.21 8.15 -2.06
N SER A 474 3.43 7.33 -1.04
CA SER A 474 2.37 6.60 -0.31
C SER A 474 2.04 7.36 0.98
N HIS A 475 0.76 7.61 1.22
CA HIS A 475 0.27 8.45 2.30
C HIS A 475 -0.74 7.72 3.20
N THR A 476 -0.74 8.08 4.48
CA THR A 476 -1.73 7.62 5.46
C THR A 476 -2.38 8.77 6.20
N ILE A 477 -3.69 8.64 6.43
CA ILE A 477 -4.42 9.43 7.43
C ILE A 477 -4.90 8.44 8.49
N ASP A 478 -4.32 8.52 9.69
CA ASP A 478 -4.92 7.89 10.86
C ASP A 478 -5.95 8.85 11.45
N TYR A 479 -7.10 8.34 11.90
CA TYR A 479 -8.19 9.13 12.47
C TYR A 479 -8.96 8.38 13.57
N TYR A 480 -9.47 9.11 14.55
CA TYR A 480 -10.41 8.61 15.56
C TYR A 480 -11.36 9.72 16.01
N ALA A 481 -12.60 9.37 16.34
CA ALA A 481 -13.55 10.26 16.98
C ALA A 481 -13.66 10.04 18.50
N THR A 482 -14.10 11.10 19.20
CA THR A 482 -14.39 11.15 20.64
C THR A 482 -15.82 11.63 20.83
N ASP A 483 -16.59 10.98 21.70
CA ASP A 483 -17.96 11.38 22.05
C ASP A 483 -17.98 12.48 23.15
N LEU A 484 -19.18 12.88 23.58
CA LEU A 484 -19.38 13.85 24.66
C LEU A 484 -19.22 13.24 26.07
N ALA A 485 -19.15 11.91 26.20
CA ALA A 485 -18.88 11.23 27.48
C ALA A 485 -17.38 10.98 27.77
N GLY A 486 -16.52 11.04 26.74
CA GLY A 486 -15.08 10.77 26.79
C GLY A 486 -14.63 9.41 26.22
N ASN A 487 -15.52 8.62 25.61
CA ASN A 487 -15.14 7.43 24.85
C ASN A 487 -14.40 7.82 23.58
N ASN A 488 -13.31 7.10 23.29
CA ASN A 488 -12.49 7.29 22.10
C ASN A 488 -12.53 5.99 21.29
N GLU A 489 -12.80 6.07 19.99
CA GLU A 489 -12.80 4.87 19.17
C GLU A 489 -11.37 4.31 18.96
N THR A 490 -11.28 3.07 18.48
CA THR A 490 -10.00 2.53 18.02
C THR A 490 -9.62 3.21 16.71
N ALA A 491 -8.46 3.89 16.70
CA ALA A 491 -8.00 4.65 15.54
C ALA A 491 -7.97 3.82 14.25
N ARG A 492 -8.58 4.38 13.21
CA ARG A 492 -8.69 3.85 11.85
C ARG A 492 -7.60 4.46 10.98
N THR A 493 -7.24 3.80 9.89
CA THR A 493 -6.28 4.31 8.90
C THR A 493 -6.91 4.30 7.51
N SER A 494 -6.82 5.43 6.81
CA SER A 494 -7.03 5.52 5.35
C SER A 494 -5.67 5.58 4.66
N THR A 495 -5.51 4.85 3.55
CA THR A 495 -4.24 4.73 2.81
C THR A 495 -4.46 5.00 1.34
N PHE A 496 -3.64 5.86 0.73
CA PHE A 496 -3.68 6.17 -0.70
C PHE A 496 -2.28 6.52 -1.21
N GLN A 497 -2.15 6.74 -2.52
CA GLN A 497 -0.87 7.12 -3.13
C GLN A 497 -1.08 8.26 -4.11
N ILE A 498 -0.13 9.19 -4.17
CA ILE A 498 -0.12 10.36 -5.06
C ILE A 498 1.11 10.26 -5.96
N ASP A 499 0.95 10.52 -7.24
CA ASP A 499 2.06 10.72 -8.17
C ASP A 499 1.67 11.73 -9.23
N THR A 500 2.23 12.93 -9.15
CA THR A 500 1.92 14.07 -10.02
C THR A 500 2.98 14.32 -11.11
N VAL A 501 4.02 13.48 -11.19
CA VAL A 501 5.20 13.70 -12.04
C VAL A 501 5.39 12.54 -13.01
N GLY A 502 5.09 12.79 -14.29
CA GLY A 502 5.33 11.77 -15.33
C GLY A 502 6.81 11.48 -15.62
N PRO A 503 7.10 10.34 -16.28
CA PRO A 503 8.46 9.88 -16.52
C PRO A 503 9.37 10.86 -17.25
N VAL A 504 10.68 10.57 -17.22
CA VAL A 504 11.68 11.17 -18.10
C VAL A 504 12.31 10.07 -18.95
N SER A 505 12.15 10.16 -20.28
CA SER A 505 12.88 9.33 -21.25
C SER A 505 14.07 10.04 -21.88
N SER A 506 15.01 9.24 -22.40
CA SER A 506 16.10 9.69 -23.27
C SER A 506 16.48 8.62 -24.28
N ALA A 507 16.83 9.07 -25.50
CA ALA A 507 17.37 8.24 -26.56
C ALA A 507 18.90 8.20 -26.54
N GLN A 508 19.47 7.04 -26.82
CA GLN A 508 20.88 6.82 -27.11
C GLN A 508 21.00 6.21 -28.52
N VAL A 509 21.75 6.87 -29.40
CA VAL A 509 21.93 6.47 -30.80
C VAL A 509 23.35 5.97 -31.02
N SER A 510 23.48 4.72 -31.48
CA SER A 510 24.76 4.04 -31.68
C SER A 510 24.95 3.63 -33.14
N GLY A 511 26.08 4.03 -33.71
CA GLY A 511 26.47 3.77 -35.10
C GLY A 511 27.77 4.49 -35.45
N THR A 512 28.36 4.20 -36.59
CA THR A 512 29.59 4.84 -37.06
C THR A 512 29.30 6.25 -37.58
N LEU A 513 29.85 7.27 -36.93
CA LEU A 513 29.74 8.66 -37.36
C LEU A 513 30.73 9.00 -38.50
N ALA A 514 30.31 9.90 -39.36
CA ALA A 514 31.14 10.63 -40.33
C ALA A 514 31.68 11.93 -39.72
N ASN A 515 32.62 12.58 -40.42
CA ASN A 515 33.24 13.83 -39.97
C ASN A 515 32.29 15.04 -39.96
N ASP A 516 31.12 14.95 -40.60
CA ASP A 516 30.07 15.98 -40.63
C ASP A 516 28.98 15.76 -39.56
N GLY A 517 29.07 14.68 -38.77
CA GLY A 517 28.08 14.30 -37.76
C GLY A 517 26.91 13.46 -38.29
N SER A 518 26.88 13.11 -39.58
CA SER A 518 25.99 12.07 -40.09
C SER A 518 26.46 10.66 -39.69
N TYR A 519 25.60 9.66 -39.84
CA TYR A 519 25.93 8.25 -39.66
C TYR A 519 26.18 7.56 -41.01
N LEU A 520 27.27 6.81 -41.11
CA LEU A 520 27.72 6.12 -42.31
C LEU A 520 26.91 4.85 -42.65
N SER A 521 25.93 4.48 -41.82
CA SER A 521 25.05 3.31 -42.01
C SER A 521 23.86 3.33 -41.04
N SER A 522 23.01 2.30 -41.11
CA SER A 522 21.88 2.10 -40.18
C SER A 522 22.32 2.11 -38.71
N VAL A 523 21.62 2.89 -37.87
CA VAL A 523 21.94 3.04 -36.44
C VAL A 523 21.04 2.21 -35.54
N SER A 524 21.54 1.84 -34.36
CA SER A 524 20.75 1.27 -33.26
C SER A 524 20.31 2.37 -32.30
N VAL A 525 19.02 2.47 -32.03
CA VAL A 525 18.42 3.39 -31.06
C VAL A 525 18.01 2.59 -29.82
N THR A 526 18.59 2.95 -28.68
CA THR A 526 18.20 2.48 -27.35
C THR A 526 17.45 3.60 -26.66
N LEU A 527 16.21 3.36 -26.26
CA LEU A 527 15.47 4.24 -25.37
C LEU A 527 15.66 3.81 -23.92
N THR A 528 15.55 4.78 -23.02
CA THR A 528 15.70 4.60 -21.58
C THR A 528 14.79 5.59 -20.85
N SER A 529 13.82 5.08 -20.12
CA SER A 529 12.86 5.84 -19.32
C SER A 529 13.04 5.58 -17.83
N SER A 530 12.85 6.61 -17.01
CA SER A 530 12.80 6.50 -15.55
C SER A 530 11.67 7.34 -14.97
N ASP A 531 10.98 6.77 -13.98
CA ASP A 531 10.19 7.49 -12.98
C ASP A 531 10.68 7.10 -11.58
N VAL A 532 10.41 7.95 -10.58
CA VAL A 532 10.87 7.85 -9.19
C VAL A 532 9.76 7.39 -8.24
N THR A 533 8.48 7.63 -8.55
CA THR A 533 7.37 7.48 -7.60
C THR A 533 6.56 6.21 -7.85
N SER A 534 5.83 6.12 -8.96
CA SER A 534 5.01 4.95 -9.31
C SER A 534 5.75 3.96 -10.23
N GLY A 535 6.79 4.43 -10.93
CA GLY A 535 7.63 3.67 -11.85
C GLY A 535 7.08 3.62 -13.27
N VAL A 536 7.94 3.36 -14.26
CA VAL A 536 7.52 3.35 -15.68
C VAL A 536 6.64 2.14 -15.98
N GLN A 537 5.44 2.37 -16.52
CA GLN A 537 4.53 1.34 -17.01
C GLN A 537 4.78 1.00 -18.48
N SER A 538 5.01 2.00 -19.34
CA SER A 538 5.35 1.78 -20.75
C SER A 538 6.16 2.92 -21.36
N GLU A 539 6.93 2.59 -22.40
CA GLU A 539 7.64 3.55 -23.26
C GLU A 539 7.21 3.29 -24.71
N GLN A 540 6.94 4.34 -25.48
CA GLN A 540 6.49 4.25 -26.87
C GLN A 540 7.33 5.12 -27.80
N TYR A 541 7.46 4.68 -29.04
CA TYR A 541 8.20 5.39 -30.08
C TYR A 541 7.53 5.28 -31.46
N ARG A 542 7.87 6.21 -32.34
CA ARG A 542 7.61 6.13 -33.79
C ARG A 542 8.80 6.69 -34.55
N VAL A 543 8.88 6.35 -35.83
CA VAL A 543 9.90 6.88 -36.76
C VAL A 543 9.17 7.57 -37.90
N ASP A 544 9.63 8.76 -38.28
CA ASP A 544 9.17 9.55 -39.44
C ASP A 544 7.66 9.78 -39.49
N GLY A 545 7.05 10.06 -38.34
CA GLY A 545 5.61 10.28 -38.21
C GLY A 545 4.73 9.04 -38.37
N GLY A 546 5.33 7.84 -38.44
CA GLY A 546 4.63 6.56 -38.53
C GLY A 546 3.80 6.20 -37.28
N PRO A 547 3.17 5.00 -37.26
CA PRO A 547 2.38 4.56 -36.11
C PRO A 547 3.27 4.35 -34.87
N TRP A 548 2.73 4.71 -33.70
CA TRP A 548 3.33 4.45 -32.40
C TRP A 548 3.52 2.94 -32.15
N ARG A 549 4.60 2.60 -31.44
CA ARG A 549 5.02 1.23 -31.11
C ARG A 549 5.53 1.22 -29.68
N THR A 550 5.16 0.20 -28.90
CA THR A 550 5.79 -0.06 -27.60
C THR A 550 7.27 -0.36 -27.77
N TYR A 551 8.11 0.28 -26.98
CA TYR A 551 9.53 -0.03 -26.87
C TYR A 551 9.72 -1.26 -25.96
N SER A 552 10.58 -2.20 -26.39
CA SER A 552 10.85 -3.45 -25.68
C SER A 552 12.29 -3.97 -25.84
N ALA A 553 13.00 -3.49 -26.87
CA ALA A 553 14.41 -3.72 -27.12
C ALA A 553 14.92 -2.61 -28.07
N PRO A 554 16.25 -2.35 -28.12
CA PRO A 554 16.84 -1.43 -29.08
C PRO A 554 16.46 -1.76 -30.53
N PHE A 555 16.12 -0.74 -31.32
CA PHE A 555 15.62 -0.89 -32.69
C PHE A 555 16.53 -0.20 -33.71
N THR A 556 16.46 -0.63 -34.98
CA THR A 556 17.33 -0.10 -36.04
C THR A 556 16.60 0.94 -36.90
N VAL A 557 17.19 2.13 -37.05
CA VAL A 557 16.78 3.13 -38.07
C VAL A 557 17.61 2.93 -39.34
N ARG A 558 16.96 2.98 -40.51
CA ARG A 558 17.52 2.54 -41.81
C ARG A 558 17.07 3.45 -42.95
N GLY A 559 17.88 3.50 -43.99
CA GLY A 559 17.71 4.40 -45.14
C GLY A 559 18.70 5.56 -45.06
N ASN A 560 18.86 6.28 -46.18
CA ASN A 560 19.63 7.52 -46.23
C ASN A 560 18.66 8.71 -46.15
N GLY A 561 19.01 9.73 -45.38
CA GLY A 561 18.17 10.89 -45.12
C GLY A 561 18.17 11.29 -43.64
N THR A 562 17.37 12.31 -43.32
CA THR A 562 17.12 12.71 -41.92
C THR A 562 15.85 12.02 -41.43
N HIS A 563 16.00 11.21 -40.40
CA HIS A 563 14.93 10.52 -39.70
C HIS A 563 14.62 11.21 -38.37
N LEU A 564 13.34 11.22 -37.99
CA LEU A 564 12.89 11.71 -36.68
C LEU A 564 12.32 10.54 -35.88
N VAL A 565 12.95 10.23 -34.75
CA VAL A 565 12.40 9.31 -33.74
C VAL A 565 11.66 10.15 -32.71
N ASP A 566 10.32 10.08 -32.71
CA ASP A 566 9.52 10.61 -31.61
C ASP A 566 9.32 9.53 -30.55
N TYR A 567 9.38 9.88 -29.26
CA TYR A 567 9.22 8.96 -28.14
C TYR A 567 8.64 9.61 -26.88
N PHE A 568 7.98 8.82 -26.04
CA PHE A 568 7.46 9.22 -24.72
C PHE A 568 7.26 8.00 -23.82
N ALA A 569 7.24 8.20 -22.50
CA ALA A 569 6.86 7.18 -21.53
C ALA A 569 5.66 7.60 -20.65
N THR A 570 5.00 6.58 -20.09
CA THR A 570 3.86 6.66 -19.17
C THR A 570 4.18 5.84 -17.91
N ASP A 571 3.89 6.37 -16.73
CA ASP A 571 4.11 5.70 -15.43
C ASP A 571 2.95 4.79 -15.00
N VAL A 572 3.05 4.20 -13.81
CA VAL A 572 2.02 3.30 -13.25
C VAL A 572 0.80 4.07 -12.72
N ALA A 573 0.97 5.33 -12.31
CA ALA A 573 -0.12 6.25 -11.95
C ALA A 573 -0.89 6.78 -13.17
N GLY A 574 -0.35 6.64 -14.38
CA GLY A 574 -0.94 7.07 -15.65
C GLY A 574 -0.49 8.47 -16.12
N ASN A 575 0.45 9.15 -15.45
CA ASN A 575 0.99 10.38 -16.03
C ASN A 575 1.86 10.03 -17.25
N THR A 576 1.84 10.91 -18.25
CA THR A 576 2.52 10.71 -19.53
C THR A 576 3.35 11.95 -19.84
N GLU A 577 4.61 11.76 -20.22
CA GLU A 577 5.51 12.88 -20.50
C GLU A 577 5.23 13.56 -21.85
N VAL A 578 5.78 14.77 -22.02
CA VAL A 578 5.72 15.47 -23.31
C VAL A 578 6.62 14.75 -24.33
N VAL A 579 6.06 14.42 -25.48
CA VAL A 579 6.76 13.74 -26.59
C VAL A 579 8.09 14.42 -26.93
N ARG A 580 9.17 13.63 -26.88
CA ARG A 580 10.53 14.01 -27.24
C ARG A 580 10.84 13.58 -28.66
N GLY A 581 11.74 14.30 -29.32
CA GLY A 581 12.23 13.98 -30.66
C GLY A 581 13.74 13.82 -30.69
N GLN A 582 14.23 12.76 -31.33
CA GLN A 582 15.65 12.55 -31.65
C GLN A 582 15.83 12.53 -33.18
N SER A 583 16.52 13.54 -33.71
CA SER A 583 16.90 13.60 -35.12
C SER A 583 18.12 12.70 -35.38
N ILE A 584 18.11 11.98 -36.50
CA ILE A 584 19.17 11.04 -36.90
C ILE A 584 19.41 11.24 -38.40
N TRP A 585 20.63 11.60 -38.80
CA TRP A 585 20.98 11.80 -40.21
C TRP A 585 21.88 10.65 -40.70
N ILE A 586 21.47 9.93 -41.73
CA ILE A 586 22.20 8.79 -42.31
C ILE A 586 22.56 9.10 -43.77
N THR A 587 23.79 8.81 -44.18
CA THR A 587 24.36 9.21 -45.48
C THR A 587 25.03 8.09 -46.29
N GLY A 588 25.18 6.89 -45.72
CA GLY A 588 25.94 5.80 -46.32
C GLY A 588 25.21 4.46 -46.40
N ASP A 589 25.27 3.84 -47.59
CA ASP A 589 25.05 2.41 -47.76
C ASP A 589 26.34 1.63 -47.50
N LEU A 590 26.23 0.48 -46.84
CA LEU A 590 27.38 -0.21 -46.26
C LEU A 590 28.23 -0.90 -47.34
N HIS A 591 29.47 -0.43 -47.46
CA HIS A 591 30.46 -0.92 -48.41
C HIS A 591 31.74 -1.43 -47.69
N PRO A 592 32.37 -2.55 -48.12
CA PRO A 592 33.68 -3.01 -47.62
C PRO A 592 34.77 -1.93 -47.44
N LEU A 593 35.50 -2.01 -46.34
CA LEU A 593 36.64 -1.10 -46.07
C LEU A 593 37.76 -1.28 -47.12
N PRO A 594 38.58 -0.24 -47.38
CA PRO A 594 39.80 -0.39 -48.16
C PRO A 594 40.78 -1.36 -47.48
N VAL A 595 41.57 -2.08 -48.26
CA VAL A 595 42.51 -3.10 -47.77
C VAL A 595 43.92 -2.80 -48.22
N SER A 596 44.82 -2.49 -47.28
CA SER A 596 46.27 -2.43 -47.57
C SER A 596 46.95 -3.80 -47.60
N THR A 597 48.02 -3.91 -48.38
CA THR A 597 48.94 -5.05 -48.42
C THR A 597 50.38 -4.52 -48.36
N LEU A 598 51.21 -5.14 -47.52
CA LEU A 598 52.63 -4.82 -47.37
C LEU A 598 53.49 -5.90 -48.03
N THR A 599 54.56 -5.48 -48.72
CA THR A 599 55.64 -6.36 -49.16
C THR A 599 57.01 -5.77 -48.76
N SER A 600 57.95 -6.62 -48.39
CA SER A 600 59.31 -6.24 -48.01
C SER A 600 60.34 -6.98 -48.87
N THR A 601 61.35 -6.26 -49.38
CA THR A 601 62.43 -6.81 -50.19
C THR A 601 63.79 -6.44 -49.61
N GLY A 602 64.67 -7.43 -49.47
CA GLY A 602 65.99 -7.33 -48.86
C GLY A 602 66.64 -8.71 -48.79
N THR A 603 67.92 -8.78 -48.45
CA THR A 603 68.67 -10.04 -48.34
C THR A 603 68.31 -10.74 -47.04
N ALA A 604 67.55 -11.83 -47.10
CA ALA A 604 67.14 -12.56 -45.90
C ALA A 604 68.33 -13.19 -45.19
N GLY A 605 68.43 -12.95 -43.88
CA GLY A 605 69.42 -13.56 -42.98
C GLY A 605 68.86 -14.75 -42.21
N ALA A 606 69.54 -15.09 -41.12
CA ALA A 606 69.07 -16.03 -40.11
C ALA A 606 67.99 -15.41 -39.20
N ALA A 607 67.25 -16.28 -38.50
CA ALA A 607 66.34 -15.93 -37.39
C ALA A 607 65.30 -14.80 -37.62
N GLY A 608 64.95 -14.49 -38.87
CA GLY A 608 63.98 -13.42 -39.19
C GLY A 608 64.60 -12.01 -39.26
N TRP A 609 65.92 -11.92 -39.43
CA TRP A 609 66.64 -10.70 -39.80
C TRP A 609 66.84 -10.60 -41.31
N TYR A 610 67.20 -9.39 -41.75
CA TYR A 610 67.77 -9.12 -43.07
C TYR A 610 69.23 -8.66 -42.92
N VAL A 611 70.12 -9.16 -43.77
CA VAL A 611 71.56 -8.79 -43.84
C VAL A 611 71.85 -7.70 -44.89
N SER A 612 70.81 -6.95 -45.27
CA SER A 612 70.90 -5.75 -46.10
C SER A 612 69.70 -4.86 -45.84
N PRO A 613 69.77 -3.55 -46.15
CA PRO A 613 68.61 -2.65 -46.11
C PRO A 613 67.36 -3.24 -46.77
N VAL A 614 66.20 -2.98 -46.14
CA VAL A 614 64.90 -3.51 -46.54
C VAL A 614 64.07 -2.41 -47.19
N THR A 615 63.64 -2.62 -48.42
CA THR A 615 62.66 -1.75 -49.07
C THR A 615 61.27 -2.28 -48.81
N VAL A 616 60.40 -1.46 -48.21
CA VAL A 616 59.00 -1.78 -47.95
C VAL A 616 58.11 -1.06 -48.97
N THR A 617 57.26 -1.82 -49.63
CA THR A 617 56.18 -1.29 -50.47
C THR A 617 54.85 -1.56 -49.80
N ILE A 618 53.98 -0.56 -49.75
CA ILE A 618 52.58 -0.70 -49.33
C ILE A 618 51.69 -0.38 -50.53
N THR A 619 50.72 -1.25 -50.80
CA THR A 619 49.62 -0.98 -51.75
C THR A 619 48.29 -1.01 -51.00
N ALA A 620 47.24 -0.46 -51.59
CA ALA A 620 45.89 -0.62 -51.07
C ALA A 620 44.87 -0.65 -52.22
N THR A 621 43.78 -1.37 -52.01
CA THR A 621 42.61 -1.36 -52.90
C THR A 621 41.40 -0.90 -52.11
N SER A 622 40.65 0.08 -52.62
CA SER A 622 39.26 0.21 -52.16
C SER A 622 38.43 -0.92 -52.75
N GLY A 623 37.49 -1.46 -51.97
CA GLY A 623 36.44 -2.29 -52.56
C GLY A 623 35.43 -1.46 -53.38
N SER A 624 35.27 -0.16 -53.08
CA SER A 624 34.21 0.70 -53.67
C SER A 624 34.56 1.20 -55.06
N GLY A 625 35.76 0.87 -55.56
CA GLY A 625 36.36 1.51 -56.74
C GLY A 625 36.84 2.95 -56.49
N SER A 626 36.57 3.53 -55.32
CA SER A 626 37.06 4.86 -54.93
C SER A 626 38.59 4.91 -54.82
N ALA A 627 39.14 6.12 -54.97
CA ALA A 627 40.54 6.37 -54.66
C ALA A 627 40.85 6.07 -53.18
N VAL A 628 42.07 5.63 -52.91
CA VAL A 628 42.59 5.37 -51.56
C VAL A 628 43.82 6.20 -51.26
N SER A 629 43.97 6.52 -49.98
CA SER A 629 45.19 7.04 -49.36
C SER A 629 45.72 6.02 -48.36
N ILE A 630 47.02 6.06 -48.07
CA ILE A 630 47.68 5.17 -47.10
C ILE A 630 48.44 6.06 -46.12
N ALA A 631 48.27 5.81 -44.82
CA ALA A 631 49.07 6.41 -43.76
C ALA A 631 50.00 5.34 -43.15
N TYR A 632 51.21 5.74 -42.79
CA TYR A 632 52.18 4.89 -42.10
C TYR A 632 52.93 5.64 -40.99
N ARG A 633 53.53 4.90 -40.07
CA ARG A 633 54.59 5.39 -39.17
C ARG A 633 55.60 4.29 -38.87
N LEU A 634 56.87 4.66 -38.78
CA LEU A 634 57.95 3.77 -38.32
C LEU A 634 58.25 4.09 -36.85
N ASP A 635 58.42 3.07 -36.02
CA ASP A 635 58.90 3.16 -34.62
C ASP A 635 58.10 4.13 -33.72
N GLY A 636 56.78 4.23 -33.95
CA GLY A 636 55.89 5.11 -33.18
C GLY A 636 56.02 6.61 -33.50
N ASN A 637 56.73 6.99 -34.56
CA ASN A 637 56.79 8.37 -35.06
C ASN A 637 55.41 8.92 -35.46
N ALA A 638 55.34 10.22 -35.80
CA ALA A 638 54.13 10.82 -36.35
C ALA A 638 53.66 10.10 -37.64
N TRP A 639 52.35 9.99 -37.81
CA TRP A 639 51.75 9.42 -39.03
C TRP A 639 52.06 10.30 -40.25
N ALA A 640 52.54 9.67 -41.32
CA ALA A 640 52.86 10.29 -42.60
C ALA A 640 52.10 9.59 -43.74
N THR A 641 51.77 10.34 -44.79
CA THR A 641 51.17 9.76 -46.01
C THR A 641 52.22 8.93 -46.75
N TYR A 642 51.89 7.68 -47.06
CA TYR A 642 52.73 6.83 -47.91
C TYR A 642 52.59 7.26 -49.37
N ALA A 643 53.72 7.63 -50.00
CA ALA A 643 53.77 8.06 -51.40
C ALA A 643 54.89 7.38 -52.21
N ASN A 644 55.90 6.81 -51.54
CA ASN A 644 57.04 6.12 -52.14
C ASN A 644 57.45 4.94 -51.22
N PRO A 645 58.11 3.89 -51.75
CA PRO A 645 58.66 2.81 -50.93
C PRO A 645 59.62 3.33 -49.85
N ILE A 646 59.58 2.70 -48.67
CA ILE A 646 60.35 3.09 -47.49
C ILE A 646 61.59 2.21 -47.41
N VAL A 647 62.77 2.80 -47.21
CA VAL A 647 64.01 2.03 -46.94
C VAL A 647 64.27 2.00 -45.43
N VAL A 648 64.37 0.79 -44.88
CA VAL A 648 64.70 0.49 -43.49
C VAL A 648 66.15 0.02 -43.42
N LEU A 649 66.93 0.58 -42.50
CA LEU A 649 68.36 0.31 -42.30
C LEU A 649 68.57 -0.58 -41.06
N ASP A 650 69.84 -0.86 -40.71
CA ASP A 650 70.23 -1.63 -39.53
C ASP A 650 69.54 -1.15 -38.24
N GLY A 651 68.88 -2.07 -37.55
CA GLY A 651 68.04 -1.81 -36.37
C GLY A 651 66.89 -2.81 -36.22
N ARG A 652 66.12 -2.68 -35.12
CA ARG A 652 64.84 -3.37 -34.93
C ARG A 652 63.71 -2.36 -35.06
N HIS A 653 62.92 -2.50 -36.12
CA HIS A 653 61.90 -1.52 -36.48
C HIS A 653 60.49 -2.12 -36.43
N VAL A 654 59.51 -1.26 -36.15
CA VAL A 654 58.07 -1.58 -36.22
C VAL A 654 57.40 -0.58 -37.14
N LEU A 655 56.87 -1.05 -38.26
CA LEU A 655 56.09 -0.27 -39.20
C LEU A 655 54.60 -0.49 -38.96
N GLU A 656 53.87 0.59 -38.66
CA GLU A 656 52.40 0.58 -38.57
C GLU A 656 51.80 1.29 -39.78
N TYR A 657 50.68 0.78 -40.32
CA TYR A 657 50.06 1.29 -41.54
C TYR A 657 48.55 1.02 -41.64
N LEU A 658 47.83 1.89 -42.34
CA LEU A 658 46.40 1.75 -42.66
C LEU A 658 46.04 2.46 -43.98
N ALA A 659 44.97 2.02 -44.64
CA ALA A 659 44.35 2.69 -45.78
C ALA A 659 43.03 3.38 -45.43
N THR A 660 42.74 4.48 -46.12
CA THR A 660 41.51 5.29 -46.03
C THR A 660 41.02 5.63 -47.44
N ASP A 661 39.73 5.40 -47.74
CA ASP A 661 39.15 5.73 -49.04
C ASP A 661 38.67 7.19 -49.16
N ALA A 662 38.27 7.58 -50.37
CA ALA A 662 37.81 8.94 -50.68
C ALA A 662 36.49 9.35 -49.99
N GLN A 663 35.79 8.42 -49.33
CA GLN A 663 34.60 8.69 -48.50
C GLN A 663 34.95 8.70 -46.99
N GLY A 664 36.21 8.42 -46.63
CA GLY A 664 36.71 8.42 -45.25
C GLY A 664 36.67 7.05 -44.56
N TYR A 665 36.20 5.99 -45.23
CA TYR A 665 36.22 4.64 -44.65
C TYR A 665 37.65 4.17 -44.50
N SER A 666 38.03 3.79 -43.28
CA SER A 666 39.41 3.43 -42.91
C SER A 666 39.45 2.03 -42.32
N GLU A 667 40.49 1.25 -42.64
CA GLU A 667 40.74 -0.03 -41.97
C GLU A 667 41.45 0.15 -40.62
N ALA A 668 41.46 -0.91 -39.81
CA ALA A 668 42.27 -0.94 -38.60
C ALA A 668 43.77 -0.99 -38.93
N SER A 669 44.58 -0.28 -38.14
CA SER A 669 46.04 -0.22 -38.30
C SER A 669 46.69 -1.59 -38.14
N LYS A 670 47.44 -2.00 -39.17
CA LYS A 670 48.29 -3.20 -39.16
C LYS A 670 49.69 -2.84 -38.69
N SER A 671 50.43 -3.82 -38.20
CA SER A 671 51.83 -3.69 -37.80
C SER A 671 52.71 -4.80 -38.40
N ALA A 672 53.96 -4.45 -38.70
CA ALA A 672 54.97 -5.38 -39.19
C ALA A 672 56.32 -5.09 -38.50
N ALA A 673 56.98 -6.13 -37.99
CA ALA A 673 58.32 -6.03 -37.44
C ALA A 673 59.37 -6.28 -38.53
N ILE A 674 60.38 -5.42 -38.62
CA ILE A 674 61.46 -5.48 -39.61
C ILE A 674 62.77 -5.36 -38.85
N ASN A 675 63.55 -6.46 -38.80
CA ASN A 675 64.85 -6.48 -38.14
C ASN A 675 65.93 -6.54 -39.22
N VAL A 676 66.86 -5.59 -39.20
CA VAL A 676 67.96 -5.49 -40.17
C VAL A 676 69.27 -5.41 -39.41
N ASP A 677 70.27 -6.18 -39.85
CA ASP A 677 71.64 -6.11 -39.35
C ASP A 677 72.57 -6.61 -40.46
N SER A 678 73.18 -5.67 -41.17
CA SER A 678 74.11 -5.91 -42.27
C SER A 678 75.57 -5.85 -41.85
N THR A 679 75.84 -5.79 -40.53
CA THR A 679 77.16 -5.52 -39.97
C THR A 679 77.80 -6.81 -39.41
N PRO A 680 78.87 -7.35 -40.03
CA PRO A 680 79.53 -8.55 -39.51
C PRO A 680 80.15 -8.34 -38.12
N PRO A 681 80.11 -9.36 -37.23
CA PRO A 681 80.55 -9.24 -35.85
C PRO A 681 82.03 -8.86 -35.74
N SER A 682 82.40 -8.17 -34.66
CA SER A 682 83.82 -8.02 -34.32
C SER A 682 84.39 -9.35 -33.79
N LEU A 683 85.68 -9.57 -34.03
CA LEU A 683 86.41 -10.75 -33.53
C LEU A 683 87.89 -10.42 -33.38
N VAL A 684 88.41 -10.57 -32.15
CA VAL A 684 89.77 -10.24 -31.71
C VAL A 684 90.42 -11.48 -31.09
N ALA A 685 91.71 -11.69 -31.34
CA ALA A 685 92.51 -12.72 -30.70
C ALA A 685 93.18 -12.17 -29.44
N ASN A 686 93.07 -12.87 -28.31
CA ASN A 686 93.48 -12.37 -26.99
C ASN A 686 94.62 -13.18 -26.34
N SER A 687 94.68 -14.49 -26.60
CA SER A 687 95.66 -15.42 -26.04
C SER A 687 95.97 -16.51 -27.06
N PRO A 688 97.23 -16.96 -27.21
CA PRO A 688 98.35 -16.78 -26.26
C PRO A 688 99.35 -15.69 -26.63
N ILE A 689 100.27 -15.44 -25.69
CA ILE A 689 101.62 -14.94 -26.00
C ILE A 689 102.47 -16.15 -26.40
N ASP A 690 103.20 -16.05 -27.50
CA ASP A 690 104.05 -17.10 -28.06
C ASP A 690 105.43 -17.13 -27.35
N PRO A 691 105.94 -18.28 -26.84
CA PRO A 691 105.37 -19.63 -26.87
C PRO A 691 104.38 -19.93 -25.73
N LEU A 692 103.40 -20.78 -26.05
CA LEU A 692 102.39 -21.30 -25.12
C LEU A 692 102.86 -22.59 -24.42
N ALA A 693 102.49 -22.77 -23.16
CA ALA A 693 102.72 -24.02 -22.43
C ALA A 693 101.80 -25.16 -22.94
N PRO A 694 102.16 -26.45 -22.80
CA PRO A 694 101.37 -27.56 -23.35
C PRO A 694 99.90 -27.67 -22.92
N GLU A 695 99.49 -27.12 -21.77
CA GLU A 695 98.07 -27.06 -21.35
C GLU A 695 97.47 -25.63 -21.45
N GLY A 696 98.08 -24.79 -22.26
CA GLY A 696 97.74 -23.37 -22.36
C GLY A 696 96.42 -23.05 -23.05
N LEU A 697 95.87 -21.88 -22.70
CA LEU A 697 94.59 -21.39 -23.16
C LEU A 697 94.72 -20.53 -24.43
N VAL A 698 94.05 -20.93 -25.50
CA VAL A 698 93.78 -20.05 -26.64
C VAL A 698 92.48 -19.28 -26.34
N SER A 699 92.44 -17.97 -26.58
CA SER A 699 91.22 -17.18 -26.36
C SER A 699 91.04 -16.03 -27.33
N TRP A 700 89.77 -15.67 -27.53
CA TRP A 700 89.30 -14.60 -28.40
C TRP A 700 88.19 -13.83 -27.71
N SER A 701 87.78 -12.71 -28.29
CA SER A 701 86.55 -12.02 -27.93
C SER A 701 85.88 -11.52 -29.20
N GLY A 702 84.55 -11.57 -29.22
CA GLY A 702 83.74 -10.99 -30.26
C GLY A 702 82.52 -10.32 -29.65
N SER A 703 82.10 -9.24 -30.28
CA SER A 703 80.87 -8.53 -29.97
C SER A 703 80.21 -8.07 -31.24
N ASP A 704 78.89 -8.11 -31.25
CA ASP A 704 78.07 -7.42 -32.23
C ASP A 704 77.03 -6.55 -31.49
N SER A 705 76.64 -5.45 -32.13
CA SER A 705 75.71 -4.44 -31.64
C SER A 705 74.36 -4.41 -32.37
N GLY A 706 74.21 -5.13 -33.49
CA GLY A 706 72.96 -5.21 -34.25
C GLY A 706 72.06 -6.34 -33.75
N SER A 707 72.40 -7.58 -34.12
CA SER A 707 71.67 -8.80 -33.78
C SER A 707 72.27 -9.59 -32.62
N GLY A 708 73.54 -9.37 -32.30
CA GLY A 708 74.30 -10.01 -31.23
C GLY A 708 74.95 -11.34 -31.65
N ILE A 709 76.03 -11.74 -30.97
CA ILE A 709 76.74 -13.00 -31.27
C ILE A 709 75.83 -14.22 -31.08
N SER A 710 75.69 -15.04 -32.13
CA SER A 710 74.96 -16.30 -32.13
C SER A 710 75.84 -17.49 -31.75
N ARG A 711 77.04 -17.59 -32.34
CA ARG A 711 78.01 -18.66 -32.05
C ARG A 711 79.43 -18.32 -32.53
N TYR A 712 80.39 -19.03 -31.97
CA TYR A 712 81.72 -19.21 -32.52
C TYR A 712 81.89 -20.62 -33.09
N GLU A 713 82.68 -20.73 -34.16
CA GLU A 713 83.20 -21.99 -34.68
C GLU A 713 84.73 -21.94 -34.71
N VAL A 714 85.41 -23.04 -34.39
CA VAL A 714 86.88 -23.12 -34.43
C VAL A 714 87.36 -24.25 -35.34
N ALA A 715 88.47 -24.02 -36.03
CA ALA A 715 89.23 -25.02 -36.76
C ALA A 715 90.68 -25.00 -36.28
N ILE A 716 91.29 -26.17 -36.09
CA ILE A 716 92.63 -26.34 -35.54
C ILE A 716 93.51 -26.99 -36.62
N ASP A 717 94.64 -26.36 -36.94
CA ASP A 717 95.66 -26.86 -37.89
C ASP A 717 95.10 -27.27 -39.27
N GLY A 718 94.06 -26.56 -39.73
CA GLY A 718 93.37 -26.83 -40.99
C GLY A 718 92.24 -27.86 -40.92
N SER A 719 91.78 -28.25 -39.72
CA SER A 719 90.58 -29.09 -39.54
C SER A 719 89.32 -28.46 -40.13
N ALA A 720 88.25 -29.26 -40.22
CA ALA A 720 86.91 -28.70 -40.36
C ALA A 720 86.58 -27.77 -39.18
N PHE A 721 85.74 -26.76 -39.42
CA PHE A 721 85.19 -25.89 -38.38
C PHE A 721 84.16 -26.66 -37.53
N VAL A 722 84.26 -26.51 -36.20
CA VAL A 722 83.33 -27.08 -35.22
C VAL A 722 82.77 -25.97 -34.34
N SER A 723 81.45 -25.95 -34.17
CA SER A 723 80.79 -24.98 -33.28
C SER A 723 81.19 -25.22 -31.82
N VAL A 724 81.58 -24.15 -31.13
CA VAL A 724 81.84 -24.12 -29.67
C VAL A 724 80.78 -23.30 -28.92
N GLY A 725 79.64 -23.01 -29.57
CA GLY A 725 78.59 -22.18 -28.99
C GLY A 725 79.09 -20.76 -28.70
N LEU A 726 78.80 -20.23 -27.52
CA LEU A 726 79.27 -18.90 -27.09
C LEU A 726 80.59 -18.93 -26.31
N GLN A 727 81.34 -20.04 -26.32
CA GLN A 727 82.65 -20.10 -25.68
C GLN A 727 83.64 -19.16 -26.38
N THR A 728 84.41 -18.42 -25.59
CA THR A 728 85.45 -17.46 -26.03
C THR A 728 86.88 -18.00 -25.82
N THR A 729 86.99 -19.26 -25.41
CA THR A 729 88.25 -19.90 -25.01
C THR A 729 88.30 -21.35 -25.47
N LEU A 730 89.51 -21.84 -25.77
CA LEU A 730 89.79 -23.22 -26.13
C LEU A 730 90.96 -23.75 -25.28
N THR A 731 90.65 -24.62 -24.34
CA THR A 731 91.63 -25.39 -23.55
C THR A 731 91.88 -26.74 -24.23
N ARG A 732 93.13 -27.11 -24.43
CA ARG A 732 93.53 -28.43 -24.91
C ARG A 732 94.95 -28.74 -24.43
N THR A 733 95.30 -30.02 -24.33
CA THR A 733 96.70 -30.43 -24.36
C THR A 733 97.21 -30.30 -25.79
N TRP A 734 98.16 -29.40 -26.01
CA TRP A 734 98.81 -29.13 -27.29
C TRP A 734 100.09 -29.96 -27.44
N THR A 735 100.45 -30.29 -28.68
CA THR A 735 101.71 -30.95 -29.02
C THR A 735 102.84 -29.93 -29.17
N GLU A 736 104.10 -30.35 -29.03
CA GLU A 736 105.26 -29.50 -29.31
C GLU A 736 105.33 -29.20 -30.83
N GLY A 737 105.41 -27.93 -31.21
CA GLY A 737 105.31 -27.47 -32.60
C GLY A 737 104.56 -26.15 -32.75
N THR A 738 104.28 -25.75 -34.01
CA THR A 738 103.47 -24.57 -34.35
C THR A 738 102.03 -24.96 -34.61
N HIS A 739 101.08 -24.29 -33.95
CA HIS A 739 99.65 -24.51 -34.08
C HIS A 739 98.92 -23.27 -34.60
N VAL A 740 97.81 -23.50 -35.31
CA VAL A 740 96.96 -22.47 -35.91
C VAL A 740 95.50 -22.73 -35.59
N VAL A 741 94.88 -21.85 -34.79
CA VAL A 741 93.45 -21.87 -34.50
C VAL A 741 92.75 -20.78 -35.30
N ALA A 742 92.00 -21.17 -36.32
CA ALA A 742 91.09 -20.26 -37.02
C ALA A 742 89.76 -20.20 -36.27
N VAL A 743 89.27 -19.00 -35.99
CA VAL A 743 88.01 -18.74 -35.29
C VAL A 743 87.05 -18.01 -36.22
N ARG A 744 85.80 -18.42 -36.25
CA ARG A 744 84.68 -17.68 -36.86
C ARG A 744 83.73 -17.22 -35.77
N ALA A 745 83.32 -15.96 -35.84
CA ALA A 745 82.18 -15.43 -35.10
C ALA A 745 81.00 -15.27 -36.07
N TYR A 746 79.82 -15.72 -35.67
CA TYR A 746 78.55 -15.50 -36.35
C TYR A 746 77.62 -14.69 -35.44
N ASP A 747 76.96 -13.67 -35.97
CA ASP A 747 75.87 -12.97 -35.29
C ASP A 747 74.51 -13.71 -35.50
N ALA A 748 73.43 -13.16 -34.96
CA ALA A 748 72.09 -13.76 -35.04
C ALA A 748 71.34 -13.41 -36.35
N ALA A 749 71.81 -12.43 -37.12
CA ALA A 749 71.38 -12.17 -38.49
C ALA A 749 72.08 -13.09 -39.52
N GLY A 750 73.16 -13.75 -39.12
CA GLY A 750 73.90 -14.73 -39.90
C GLY A 750 75.14 -14.17 -40.62
N ASN A 751 75.53 -12.92 -40.39
CA ASN A 751 76.81 -12.43 -40.90
C ASN A 751 77.97 -13.13 -40.16
N VAL A 752 79.16 -13.11 -40.77
CA VAL A 752 80.33 -13.88 -40.27
C VAL A 752 81.62 -13.08 -40.34
N LYS A 753 82.44 -13.20 -39.29
CA LYS A 753 83.82 -12.70 -39.24
C LYS A 753 84.77 -13.84 -38.95
N SER A 754 85.90 -13.90 -39.64
CA SER A 754 86.98 -14.86 -39.36
C SER A 754 88.20 -14.14 -38.78
N SER A 755 88.91 -14.82 -37.87
CA SER A 755 90.22 -14.44 -37.34
C SER A 755 91.09 -15.69 -37.18
N VAL A 756 92.40 -15.52 -37.00
CA VAL A 756 93.36 -16.62 -36.88
C VAL A 756 94.35 -16.32 -35.75
N ILE A 757 94.59 -17.33 -34.92
CA ILE A 757 95.53 -17.29 -33.79
C ILE A 757 96.62 -18.32 -34.06
N GLN A 758 97.87 -17.89 -34.15
CA GLN A 758 99.03 -18.74 -34.39
C GLN A 758 100.00 -18.64 -33.21
N PHE A 759 100.57 -19.76 -32.78
CA PHE A 759 101.52 -19.84 -31.68
C PHE A 759 102.37 -21.11 -31.79
N SER A 760 103.48 -21.15 -31.06
CA SER A 760 104.31 -22.33 -30.84
C SER A 760 104.16 -22.87 -29.42
N VAL A 761 104.47 -24.15 -29.23
CA VAL A 761 104.46 -24.83 -27.93
C VAL A 761 105.82 -25.47 -27.72
N ALA A 762 106.39 -25.27 -26.52
CA ALA A 762 107.74 -25.70 -26.16
C ALA A 762 107.83 -26.26 -24.73
N SER A 763 108.77 -27.18 -24.51
CA SER A 763 108.86 -28.02 -23.31
C SER A 763 109.52 -27.40 -22.06
N ASN A 764 110.08 -26.18 -22.10
CA ASN A 764 110.82 -25.63 -20.94
C ASN A 764 110.89 -24.07 -20.90
N PRO A 765 109.97 -23.36 -20.22
CA PRO A 765 109.97 -21.90 -20.12
C PRO A 765 110.85 -21.37 -18.97
N THR A 766 111.72 -20.40 -19.26
CA THR A 766 112.54 -19.71 -18.24
C THR A 766 111.72 -18.67 -17.45
N PRO A 767 111.91 -18.55 -16.12
CA PRO A 767 111.21 -17.53 -15.32
C PRO A 767 111.64 -16.09 -15.65
N ALA A 768 110.66 -15.21 -15.84
CA ALA A 768 110.90 -13.76 -15.89
C ALA A 768 111.22 -13.20 -14.49
N GLY A 769 111.96 -12.09 -14.44
CA GLY A 769 112.47 -11.49 -13.20
C GLY A 769 111.41 -10.82 -12.30
N PRO A 770 111.80 -10.42 -11.07
CA PRO A 770 110.89 -9.86 -10.07
C PRO A 770 110.29 -8.50 -10.48
N PRO A 771 109.08 -8.17 -10.02
CA PRO A 771 108.31 -7.03 -10.52
C PRO A 771 108.78 -5.68 -9.95
N VAL A 772 108.68 -4.63 -10.78
CA VAL A 772 108.82 -3.23 -10.35
C VAL A 772 107.46 -2.70 -9.90
N SER A 773 107.39 -2.10 -8.71
CA SER A 773 106.14 -1.58 -8.12
C SER A 773 105.78 -0.16 -8.62
N PRO A 774 104.48 0.20 -8.67
CA PRO A 774 104.01 1.43 -9.31
C PRO A 774 103.75 2.60 -8.34
N PRO A 775 103.56 3.83 -8.85
CA PRO A 775 102.78 4.89 -8.21
C PRO A 775 101.27 4.77 -8.51
N SER A 776 100.46 5.20 -7.55
CA SER A 776 98.98 5.35 -7.59
C SER A 776 98.49 6.40 -8.62
N ALA A 777 97.20 6.55 -8.96
CA ALA A 777 95.98 6.46 -8.13
C ALA A 777 94.68 6.14 -8.95
N PRO A 778 93.42 6.29 -8.46
CA PRO A 778 92.53 5.13 -8.31
C PRO A 778 91.11 5.33 -8.93
N PRO A 779 90.01 4.75 -8.40
CA PRO A 779 89.41 3.50 -8.89
C PRO A 779 88.04 3.69 -9.60
N GLY A 780 87.60 2.71 -10.40
CA GLY A 780 86.32 2.82 -11.15
C GLY A 780 85.82 1.55 -11.87
N ILE A 781 85.77 0.41 -11.18
CA ILE A 781 85.19 -0.88 -11.61
C ILE A 781 84.38 -1.38 -10.40
N PRO A 782 83.11 -1.86 -10.53
CA PRO A 782 82.82 -3.00 -11.40
C PRO A 782 81.52 -2.99 -12.23
N GLU A 783 81.52 -3.90 -13.20
CA GLU A 783 80.36 -4.46 -13.90
C GLU A 783 79.59 -5.47 -13.02
N ILE A 784 78.40 -5.86 -13.47
CA ILE A 784 77.75 -7.20 -13.42
C ILE A 784 76.23 -6.94 -13.56
N ILE A 785 75.63 -7.03 -14.75
CA ILE A 785 75.37 -8.21 -15.60
C ILE A 785 74.18 -9.06 -15.09
N VAL A 786 73.07 -8.89 -15.83
CA VAL A 786 71.94 -9.83 -16.06
C VAL A 786 71.05 -10.22 -14.87
N GLY A 787 69.81 -9.74 -14.94
CA GLY A 787 68.64 -10.33 -14.29
C GLY A 787 67.34 -9.78 -14.89
N LEU A 788 66.41 -10.68 -15.25
CA LEU A 788 65.01 -10.39 -15.61
C LEU A 788 64.72 -9.55 -16.87
N VAL A 789 64.89 -10.16 -18.05
CA VAL A 789 63.77 -10.19 -19.00
C VAL A 789 62.90 -11.38 -18.58
N MET A 790 61.70 -11.13 -18.03
CA MET A 790 60.52 -12.04 -17.99
C MET A 790 59.40 -11.54 -17.02
N LEU A 791 58.94 -10.28 -17.15
CA LEU A 791 57.59 -9.92 -16.67
C LEU A 791 57.05 -8.65 -17.34
N ALA A 792 56.32 -8.83 -18.45
CA ALA A 792 55.66 -7.77 -19.20
C ALA A 792 54.16 -8.05 -19.37
N VAL A 793 53.46 -8.39 -18.27
CA VAL A 793 51.99 -8.49 -18.22
C VAL A 793 51.49 -7.83 -16.93
N SER A 794 50.39 -7.08 -17.06
CA SER A 794 49.64 -6.41 -15.98
C SER A 794 50.42 -5.41 -15.09
N MET A 795 50.45 -4.13 -15.50
CA MET A 795 50.00 -3.00 -14.66
C MET A 795 49.96 -1.67 -15.44
N TRP A 796 49.15 -1.61 -16.49
CA TRP A 796 48.77 -0.33 -17.13
C TRP A 796 47.26 -0.22 -17.36
N PHE A 797 46.48 -0.35 -16.28
CA PHE A 797 45.11 0.15 -16.18
C PHE A 797 44.61 0.20 -14.72
N ARG A 798 44.65 1.40 -14.11
CA ARG A 798 43.57 1.93 -13.25
C ARG A 798 43.83 3.42 -12.97
N PRO A 799 42.82 4.30 -13.15
CA PRO A 799 43.01 5.74 -12.96
C PRO A 799 43.08 6.12 -11.48
N ARG A 800 43.79 7.21 -11.17
CA ARG A 800 43.63 7.97 -9.93
C ARG A 800 42.82 9.23 -10.20
N VAL A 801 41.70 9.39 -9.52
CA VAL A 801 40.91 10.63 -9.46
C VAL A 801 40.98 11.20 -8.06
N VAL A 802 41.47 12.43 -7.90
CA VAL A 802 41.22 13.28 -6.71
C VAL A 802 41.14 14.76 -7.14
N THR A 803 39.91 15.24 -7.37
CA THR A 803 39.33 16.58 -7.12
C THR A 803 40.23 17.84 -7.13
N ARG A 804 39.79 18.98 -7.69
CA ARG A 804 38.74 19.88 -7.12
C ARG A 804 38.02 20.80 -8.14
N ARG A 805 36.93 21.45 -7.67
CA ARG A 805 35.94 22.33 -8.33
C ARG A 805 36.50 23.76 -8.65
N PRO A 806 35.74 24.79 -9.18
CA PRO A 806 34.30 24.86 -9.57
C PRO A 806 33.90 25.65 -10.87
N ALA A 807 32.72 25.32 -11.44
CA ALA A 807 31.67 26.18 -12.10
C ALA A 807 32.06 27.23 -13.21
N PRO A 808 31.10 27.93 -13.89
CA PRO A 808 29.64 27.74 -14.01
C PRO A 808 29.12 27.64 -15.48
N ARG A 809 27.83 27.29 -15.63
CA ARG A 809 26.90 27.48 -16.78
C ARG A 809 25.49 27.08 -16.27
N VAL A 810 24.35 27.70 -16.61
CA VAL A 810 23.83 28.23 -17.90
C VAL A 810 23.66 27.13 -18.94
#